data_AF-A1D5H4-F1
#
_entry.id   AF-A1D5H4-F1
#
_cell.length_a   1.000
_cell.length_b   1.000
_cell.length_c   1.000
_cell.angle_alpha   90.00
_cell.angle_beta   90.00
_cell.angle_gamma   90.00
#
_symmetry.space_group_name_H-M   'P 1'
#
loop_
_entity.id
_entity.type
_entity.pdbx_description
1 polymer ?
#
loop_
_entity_poly.entity_id
_entity_poly.type
_entity_poly.pdbx_seq_one_letter_code
_entity_poly.pdbx_strand_id
1 'polypeptide(L)'
;MKLIIIIIIDVRLLNPQWPKGKNREINPAHIEKLRNSLASGVRRLDAETRMKADITRNDFKLFLKHMASQYSASPPAAVVPLHKGKPVVQWTTQVIEEIMRNTVGLKDAQPNDVILFDWPSDIPNLTLDAGQHRKLALESLLVDQAAAAVNPPPPPDDGTSPPPPVKAPTDEDYLWAVDIYASDDFNMEMWMALRSNRREVQNPDADGVFLIRILEVFEAKSLAEQKKLLTSSKLKEWLSQMLGIDLTWVHRILSILKHTGFKRLFKQYCSTPYGALHFNFTTADKMVKLDQIWFRHFEEFFTFERTIFGDLSSKVTGADWSELMTLPVPREHSILRPLSFPTNDDYMNGALNHNLLRLPTAYTDGNLTLPQMKPFTKRGATYQTRRPDFFRTLSDDEYCHLFENLWNHPDLKCPSWQTWTMIAKDVAEPTAKVLKHMTYWFDPEWKYPEAAKKTLQSFSWRNEVQTVILEDSTLTAGGVRGYEPNADTSQVAERLINEVWDEVEEEPLWRDAELTKAVSEKSNLKRFKYRHWAKMVKIALSYAGPALAGKMVVYNDLSKLQENLVNWTAWGHLSAQVNWAQNPMVRGVRVLNTDSMKRSFTSEANVLGALWGYRTLKQIMLETLEKGFPSQVTRSKASVISDEEEWKTAMDHLHQYALILHTNGWNPELDNMIEDLSPYHMNINNHQERTAETRPGFTTAIPKSADLIKGDKGSQILLKKVQAQSLGIPQSSSSTPSQSGPAPSQSGPQNNAVINNNAQSEESDDNDVSDDNHGAGKGGQGAGKAGRGSAKAGQGGSNAGGGDGGEKSKKRARKETKGAASKRRKSN
;
A
#
# COMPACT_ATOMS: atom_id res chain seq x y z
N MET A 1 28.92 -17.47 -19.69
CA MET A 1 29.55 -16.95 -18.47
C MET A 1 30.68 -17.90 -18.03
N LYS A 2 31.84 -17.37 -17.63
CA LYS A 2 32.80 -18.06 -16.75
C LYS A 2 33.35 -17.05 -15.76
N LEU A 3 32.84 -17.11 -14.52
CA LEU A 3 33.65 -16.79 -13.34
C LEU A 3 34.95 -17.59 -13.47
N ILE A 4 36.11 -16.95 -13.34
CA ILE A 4 37.38 -17.68 -13.41
C ILE A 4 37.50 -18.57 -12.17
N ILE A 5 37.36 -17.95 -11.00
CA ILE A 5 37.78 -18.43 -9.68
C ILE A 5 37.15 -17.55 -8.59
N ILE A 6 37.07 -18.08 -7.37
CA ILE A 6 36.95 -17.28 -6.13
C ILE A 6 38.29 -17.44 -5.41
N ILE A 7 38.97 -16.34 -5.08
CA ILE A 7 40.16 -16.38 -4.21
C ILE A 7 39.87 -15.70 -2.88
N ILE A 8 40.79 -15.86 -1.94
CA ILE A 8 40.89 -15.02 -0.75
C ILE A 8 42.19 -14.22 -0.87
N ILE A 9 42.10 -12.90 -0.75
CA ILE A 9 43.22 -11.97 -0.95
C ILE A 9 43.12 -10.82 0.03
N ASP A 10 44.27 -10.24 0.37
CA ASP A 10 44.40 -8.99 1.09
C ASP A 10 43.74 -7.82 0.32
N VAL A 11 42.80 -7.12 0.95
CA VAL A 11 42.08 -5.97 0.35
C VAL A 11 43.00 -4.81 -0.02
N ARG A 12 44.16 -4.66 0.64
CA ARG A 12 45.16 -3.62 0.34
C ARG A 12 45.66 -3.77 -1.10
N LEU A 13 45.78 -5.01 -1.59
CA LEU A 13 46.24 -5.38 -2.93
C LEU A 13 45.19 -5.19 -4.04
N LEU A 14 43.94 -4.88 -3.70
CA LEU A 14 42.90 -4.58 -4.70
C LEU A 14 43.05 -3.14 -5.21
N ASN A 15 43.14 -2.95 -6.52
CA ASN A 15 43.25 -1.65 -7.16
C ASN A 15 41.85 -0.99 -7.35
N PRO A 16 41.55 0.15 -6.70
CA PRO A 16 40.30 0.88 -6.88
C PRO A 16 40.29 1.83 -8.09
N GLN A 17 41.40 1.97 -8.81
CA GLN A 17 41.48 2.79 -10.03
C GLN A 17 41.09 1.97 -11.26
N TRP A 18 39.92 2.27 -11.84
CA TRP A 18 39.41 1.57 -13.01
C TRP A 18 40.07 2.09 -14.30
N PRO A 19 40.79 1.25 -15.09
CA PRO A 19 41.50 1.71 -16.29
C PRO A 19 40.58 1.86 -17.51
N LYS A 20 39.37 1.28 -17.47
CA LYS A 20 38.38 1.28 -18.56
C LYS A 20 37.23 2.30 -18.32
N GLY A 21 37.46 3.38 -17.57
CA GLY A 21 36.49 4.46 -17.30
C GLY A 21 36.57 5.08 -15.89
N LYS A 22 35.87 6.20 -15.64
CA LYS A 22 35.91 6.88 -14.32
C LYS A 22 35.03 6.16 -13.28
N ASN A 23 35.60 5.75 -12.16
CA ASN A 23 34.85 5.30 -10.98
C ASN A 23 34.06 6.47 -10.34
N ARG A 24 32.95 6.18 -9.64
CA ARG A 24 32.16 7.22 -8.94
C ARG A 24 33.03 7.99 -7.95
N GLU A 25 32.73 9.27 -7.76
CA GLU A 25 33.39 10.07 -6.72
C GLU A 25 33.09 9.51 -5.31
N ILE A 26 34.06 9.69 -4.41
CA ILE A 26 34.00 9.14 -3.06
C ILE A 26 32.92 9.88 -2.28
N ASN A 27 32.00 9.14 -1.68
CA ASN A 27 30.89 9.66 -0.89
C ASN A 27 31.09 9.20 0.56
N PRO A 28 31.46 10.10 1.49
CA PRO A 28 31.70 9.75 2.88
C PRO A 28 30.50 9.12 3.58
N ALA A 29 29.27 9.59 3.32
CA ALA A 29 28.06 9.03 3.92
C ALA A 29 27.78 7.58 3.44
N HIS A 30 28.15 7.25 2.19
CA HIS A 30 28.08 5.87 1.69
C HIS A 30 29.16 4.98 2.30
N ILE A 31 30.37 5.49 2.50
CA ILE A 31 31.43 4.77 3.24
C ILE A 31 31.00 4.52 4.68
N GLU A 32 30.43 5.52 5.36
CA GLU A 32 29.96 5.38 6.75
C GLU A 32 28.84 4.34 6.86
N LYS A 33 27.88 4.34 5.93
CA LYS A 33 26.81 3.34 5.90
C LYS A 33 27.31 1.93 5.58
N LEU A 34 28.33 1.81 4.71
CA LEU A 34 29.05 0.55 4.48
C LEU A 34 29.81 0.10 5.74
N ARG A 35 30.51 1.00 6.43
CA ARG A 35 31.26 0.75 7.68
C ARG A 35 30.35 0.15 8.75
N ASN A 36 29.20 0.78 9.00
CA ASN A 36 28.20 0.28 9.94
C ASN A 36 27.56 -1.05 9.49
N SER A 37 27.29 -1.23 8.19
CA SER A 37 26.77 -2.50 7.66
C SER A 37 27.78 -3.65 7.69
N LEU A 38 29.08 -3.35 7.71
CA LEU A 38 30.16 -4.34 7.83
C LEU A 38 30.41 -4.72 9.30
N ALA A 39 30.40 -3.72 10.19
CA ALA A 39 30.55 -3.89 11.64
C ALA A 39 29.44 -4.75 12.28
N SER A 40 28.25 -4.83 11.68
CA SER A 40 27.11 -5.60 12.21
C SER A 40 27.21 -7.13 12.05
N GLY A 41 28.40 -7.66 11.78
CA GLY A 41 28.67 -9.12 11.73
C GLY A 41 28.75 -9.72 10.32
N VAL A 42 29.19 -8.94 9.32
CA VAL A 42 29.37 -9.44 7.95
C VAL A 42 30.44 -10.53 7.88
N ARG A 43 30.08 -11.68 7.31
CA ARG A 43 31.00 -12.80 7.07
C ARG A 43 31.90 -12.50 5.87
N ARG A 44 33.23 -12.57 6.09
CA ARG A 44 34.28 -12.28 5.07
C ARG A 44 34.28 -13.22 3.86
N LEU A 45 33.56 -14.35 3.92
CA LEU A 45 33.54 -15.42 2.91
C LEU A 45 32.19 -15.59 2.18
N ASP A 46 31.11 -14.99 2.68
CA ASP A 46 29.74 -15.19 2.16
C ASP A 46 29.57 -14.64 0.74
N ALA A 47 28.87 -15.37 -0.12
CA ALA A 47 28.73 -15.04 -1.55
C ALA A 47 28.07 -13.67 -1.84
N GLU A 48 27.30 -13.13 -0.89
CA GLU A 48 26.61 -11.83 -1.02
C GLU A 48 27.53 -10.65 -0.66
N THR A 49 28.58 -10.91 0.13
CA THR A 49 29.45 -9.88 0.71
C THR A 49 30.67 -9.62 -0.19
N ARG A 50 31.16 -10.67 -0.89
CA ARG A 50 32.35 -10.66 -1.75
C ARG A 50 32.46 -9.44 -2.66
N MET A 51 33.70 -8.98 -2.83
CA MET A 51 34.05 -8.04 -3.89
C MET A 51 34.29 -8.80 -5.20
N LYS A 52 34.21 -8.09 -6.33
CA LYS A 52 34.32 -8.66 -7.67
C LYS A 52 35.38 -7.91 -8.46
N ALA A 53 36.41 -8.62 -8.92
CA ALA A 53 37.56 -8.02 -9.59
C ALA A 53 37.79 -8.63 -10.97
N ASP A 54 38.57 -7.94 -11.81
CA ASP A 54 39.00 -8.46 -13.10
C ASP A 54 40.53 -8.54 -13.24
N ILE A 55 40.94 -9.41 -14.18
CA ILE A 55 42.32 -9.73 -14.53
C ILE A 55 42.36 -10.19 -16.00
N THR A 56 43.44 -9.93 -16.74
CA THR A 56 43.57 -10.52 -18.09
C THR A 56 43.82 -12.03 -17.99
N ARG A 57 43.55 -12.77 -19.06
CA ARG A 57 43.89 -14.19 -19.17
C ARG A 57 45.40 -14.44 -19.20
N ASN A 58 46.22 -13.43 -19.48
CA ASN A 58 47.67 -13.57 -19.46
C ASN A 58 48.22 -13.37 -18.05
N ASP A 59 47.77 -12.33 -17.35
CA ASP A 59 48.10 -12.09 -15.94
C ASP A 59 47.64 -13.26 -15.06
N PHE A 60 46.43 -13.79 -15.30
CA PHE A 60 45.96 -14.98 -14.58
C PHE A 60 46.78 -16.25 -14.88
N LYS A 61 47.34 -16.40 -16.09
CA LYS A 61 48.30 -17.49 -16.38
C LYS A 61 49.64 -17.28 -15.71
N LEU A 62 50.11 -16.04 -15.56
CA LEU A 62 51.31 -15.72 -14.79
C LEU A 62 51.08 -16.05 -13.30
N PHE A 63 49.92 -15.68 -12.75
CA PHE A 63 49.54 -16.02 -11.37
C PHE A 63 49.51 -17.54 -11.14
N LEU A 64 48.84 -18.30 -12.01
CA LEU A 64 48.86 -19.77 -11.95
C LEU A 64 50.28 -20.36 -12.05
N LYS A 65 51.19 -19.76 -12.83
CA LYS A 65 52.60 -20.18 -12.91
C LYS A 65 53.36 -19.89 -11.63
N HIS A 66 53.19 -18.69 -11.05
CA HIS A 66 53.82 -18.31 -9.79
C HIS A 66 53.39 -19.24 -8.66
N MET A 67 52.08 -19.48 -8.53
CA MET A 67 51.56 -20.43 -7.52
C MET A 67 52.08 -21.86 -7.74
N ALA A 68 52.20 -22.31 -8.99
CA ALA A 68 52.81 -23.61 -9.30
C ALA A 68 54.29 -23.68 -8.90
N SER A 69 55.03 -22.58 -9.08
CA SER A 69 56.43 -22.45 -8.65
C SER A 69 56.57 -22.44 -7.13
N GLN A 70 55.77 -21.60 -6.43
CA GLN A 70 55.76 -21.52 -4.97
C GLN A 70 55.48 -22.88 -4.32
N TYR A 71 54.37 -23.55 -4.66
CA TYR A 71 54.03 -24.83 -4.02
C TYR A 71 54.94 -26.00 -4.46
N SER A 72 55.64 -25.89 -5.59
CA SER A 72 56.70 -26.84 -5.95
C SER A 72 57.99 -26.63 -5.13
N ALA A 73 58.28 -25.40 -4.72
CA ALA A 73 59.46 -25.05 -3.93
C ALA A 73 59.23 -25.20 -2.41
N SER A 74 58.01 -24.91 -1.93
CA SER A 74 57.60 -25.01 -0.53
C SER A 74 56.13 -25.43 -0.45
N PRO A 75 55.83 -26.73 -0.26
CA PRO A 75 54.47 -27.20 -0.05
C PRO A 75 53.83 -26.61 1.22
N PRO A 76 52.52 -26.29 1.23
CA PRO A 76 51.87 -25.65 2.37
C PRO A 76 51.85 -26.57 3.59
N ALA A 77 52.37 -26.10 4.72
CA ALA A 77 52.67 -26.93 5.89
C ALA A 77 51.44 -27.40 6.71
N ALA A 78 50.27 -26.77 6.54
CA ALA A 78 49.10 -27.02 7.38
C ALA A 78 48.09 -28.01 6.77
N VAL A 79 47.78 -27.88 5.48
CA VAL A 79 46.84 -28.75 4.75
C VAL A 79 47.38 -28.92 3.32
N VAL A 80 47.52 -30.16 2.84
CA VAL A 80 47.81 -30.43 1.43
C VAL A 80 46.48 -30.49 0.67
N PRO A 81 46.18 -29.56 -0.26
CA PRO A 81 44.93 -29.56 -1.00
C PRO A 81 44.73 -30.85 -1.80
N LEU A 82 43.50 -31.36 -1.82
CA LEU A 82 43.17 -32.62 -2.49
C LEU A 82 42.74 -32.38 -3.95
N HIS A 83 43.56 -32.82 -4.90
CA HIS A 83 43.17 -32.88 -6.31
C HIS A 83 42.48 -34.22 -6.59
N LYS A 84 41.20 -34.19 -6.96
CA LYS A 84 40.37 -35.39 -7.24
C LYS A 84 40.41 -36.42 -6.10
N GLY A 85 40.42 -35.94 -4.85
CA GLY A 85 40.44 -36.78 -3.64
C GLY A 85 41.80 -37.36 -3.25
N LYS A 86 42.90 -36.89 -3.85
CA LYS A 86 44.27 -37.32 -3.54
C LYS A 86 45.19 -36.12 -3.24
N PRO A 87 46.21 -36.26 -2.38
CA PRO A 87 47.21 -35.22 -2.18
C PRO A 87 47.89 -34.82 -3.48
N VAL A 88 48.16 -33.53 -3.67
CA VAL A 88 48.90 -33.04 -4.84
C VAL A 88 50.38 -33.40 -4.71
N VAL A 89 50.85 -34.27 -5.60
CA VAL A 89 52.27 -34.67 -5.69
C VAL A 89 53.06 -33.76 -6.65
N GLN A 90 52.38 -33.09 -7.60
CA GLN A 90 53.00 -32.19 -8.56
C GLN A 90 52.12 -30.96 -8.78
N TRP A 91 52.66 -29.77 -8.49
CA TRP A 91 51.97 -28.51 -8.66
C TRP A 91 52.15 -27.99 -10.10
N THR A 92 51.07 -28.06 -10.88
CA THR A 92 51.00 -27.50 -12.24
C THR A 92 49.91 -26.45 -12.31
N THR A 93 50.00 -25.55 -13.30
CA THR A 93 48.97 -24.54 -13.57
C THR A 93 47.57 -25.14 -13.73
N GLN A 94 47.47 -26.31 -14.37
CA GLN A 94 46.22 -27.06 -14.57
C GLN A 94 45.69 -27.68 -13.27
N VAL A 95 46.58 -28.27 -12.44
CA VAL A 95 46.19 -28.83 -11.14
C VAL A 95 45.67 -27.73 -10.21
N ILE A 96 46.34 -26.58 -10.19
CA ILE A 96 45.93 -25.41 -9.41
C ILE A 96 44.61 -24.83 -9.93
N GLU A 97 44.46 -24.63 -11.24
CA GLU A 97 43.20 -24.16 -11.84
C GLU A 97 42.05 -25.13 -11.54
N GLU A 98 42.26 -26.44 -11.61
CA GLU A 98 41.24 -27.43 -11.25
C GLU A 98 40.88 -27.41 -9.75
N ILE A 99 41.85 -27.29 -8.84
CA ILE A 99 41.57 -27.17 -7.40
C ILE A 99 40.72 -25.93 -7.15
N MET A 100 41.19 -24.78 -7.62
CA MET A 100 40.54 -23.48 -7.52
C MET A 100 39.12 -23.44 -8.11
N ARG A 101 38.87 -24.20 -9.20
CA ARG A 101 37.53 -24.37 -9.78
C ARG A 101 36.60 -25.27 -8.98
N ASN A 102 37.13 -26.16 -8.14
CA ASN A 102 36.35 -27.06 -7.30
C ASN A 102 36.08 -26.47 -5.90
N THR A 103 36.88 -25.53 -5.39
CA THR A 103 36.67 -24.82 -4.11
C THR A 103 35.46 -23.87 -4.09
N VAL A 104 34.59 -23.90 -5.12
CA VAL A 104 33.41 -23.02 -5.22
C VAL A 104 32.38 -23.24 -4.10
N GLY A 105 32.47 -24.36 -3.35
CA GLY A 105 31.65 -24.70 -2.18
C GLY A 105 31.95 -23.94 -0.88
N LEU A 106 32.48 -22.71 -0.94
CA LEU A 106 32.93 -21.86 0.19
C LEU A 106 31.85 -21.45 1.25
N LYS A 107 30.73 -22.16 1.39
CA LYS A 107 29.71 -21.85 2.43
C LYS A 107 30.05 -22.39 3.82
N ASP A 108 30.81 -23.48 3.90
CA ASP A 108 31.05 -24.22 5.14
C ASP A 108 32.56 -24.29 5.53
N ALA A 109 33.42 -23.63 4.75
CA ALA A 109 34.87 -23.61 4.95
C ALA A 109 35.26 -22.83 6.22
N GLN A 110 36.14 -23.40 7.03
CA GLN A 110 36.75 -22.74 8.17
C GLN A 110 37.88 -21.80 7.73
N PRO A 111 38.28 -20.82 8.57
CA PRO A 111 39.48 -20.00 8.30
C PRO A 111 40.75 -20.84 8.03
N ASN A 112 40.84 -22.03 8.62
CA ASN A 112 41.98 -22.94 8.44
C ASN A 112 41.96 -23.73 7.11
N ASP A 113 40.83 -23.71 6.38
CA ASP A 113 40.71 -24.28 5.02
C ASP A 113 41.13 -23.28 3.93
N VAL A 114 41.50 -22.05 4.32
CA VAL A 114 41.85 -20.96 3.41
C VAL A 114 43.25 -21.15 2.86
N ILE A 115 43.33 -21.33 1.54
CA ILE A 115 44.59 -21.20 0.82
C ILE A 115 44.89 -19.70 0.70
N LEU A 116 45.93 -19.24 1.40
CA LEU A 116 46.50 -17.91 1.24
C LEU A 116 47.30 -17.83 -0.06
N PHE A 117 47.16 -16.70 -0.76
CA PHE A 117 47.84 -16.44 -2.03
C PHE A 117 48.69 -15.17 -1.92
N ASP A 118 50.01 -15.34 -1.91
CA ASP A 118 50.93 -14.22 -2.10
C ASP A 118 50.69 -13.63 -3.49
N TRP A 119 50.31 -12.35 -3.59
CA TRP A 119 50.15 -11.73 -4.89
C TRP A 119 51.52 -11.43 -5.52
N PRO A 120 51.83 -11.90 -6.74
CA PRO A 120 53.15 -11.69 -7.32
C PRO A 120 53.36 -10.23 -7.70
N SER A 121 54.51 -9.66 -7.35
CA SER A 121 54.82 -8.23 -7.59
C SER A 121 55.08 -7.89 -9.06
N ASP A 122 55.25 -8.89 -9.92
CA ASP A 122 55.31 -8.78 -11.38
C ASP A 122 53.92 -8.80 -12.05
N ILE A 123 52.84 -9.01 -11.28
CA ILE A 123 51.47 -9.10 -11.80
C ILE A 123 50.63 -7.90 -11.35
N PRO A 124 49.96 -7.17 -12.27
CA PRO A 124 49.08 -6.06 -11.91
C PRO A 124 48.03 -6.41 -10.85
N ASN A 125 47.87 -5.51 -9.87
CA ASN A 125 46.87 -5.63 -8.81
C ASN A 125 45.44 -5.81 -9.39
N LEU A 126 44.70 -6.76 -8.82
CA LEU A 126 43.30 -7.04 -9.19
C LEU A 126 42.44 -5.79 -9.14
N THR A 127 41.73 -5.51 -10.22
CA THR A 127 41.06 -4.21 -10.40
C THR A 127 39.57 -4.29 -10.06
N LEU A 128 39.05 -3.28 -9.35
CA LEU A 128 37.65 -3.19 -8.91
C LEU A 128 36.85 -2.15 -9.73
N ASP A 129 35.89 -2.58 -10.56
CA ASP A 129 34.81 -1.69 -11.03
C ASP A 129 34.00 -1.26 -9.81
N ALA A 130 34.07 0.03 -9.50
CA ALA A 130 33.27 0.72 -8.49
C ALA A 130 33.13 0.03 -7.11
N GLY A 131 34.20 -0.65 -6.67
CA GLY A 131 34.34 -1.20 -5.32
C GLY A 131 35.13 -0.32 -4.34
N GLN A 132 35.53 0.88 -4.75
CA GLN A 132 36.32 1.82 -3.96
C GLN A 132 35.67 2.18 -2.62
N HIS A 133 34.34 2.39 -2.57
CA HIS A 133 33.64 2.64 -1.31
C HIS A 133 33.66 1.43 -0.36
N ARG A 134 33.59 0.19 -0.89
CA ARG A 134 33.69 -1.05 -0.10
C ARG A 134 35.10 -1.25 0.45
N LYS A 135 36.13 -1.08 -0.39
CA LYS A 135 37.54 -1.16 0.02
C LYS A 135 37.83 -0.15 1.14
N LEU A 136 37.49 1.13 0.94
CA LEU A 136 37.73 2.19 1.94
C LEU A 136 36.96 1.97 3.25
N ALA A 137 35.73 1.42 3.20
CA ALA A 137 34.99 1.07 4.42
C ALA A 137 35.63 -0.09 5.20
N LEU A 138 36.24 -1.07 4.51
CA LEU A 138 36.99 -2.16 5.15
C LEU A 138 38.31 -1.67 5.75
N GLU A 139 39.08 -0.88 5.00
CA GLU A 139 40.32 -0.27 5.49
C GLU A 139 40.05 0.64 6.70
N SER A 140 38.94 1.41 6.68
CA SER A 140 38.49 2.20 7.84
C SER A 140 38.20 1.36 9.08
N LEU A 141 37.49 0.23 8.95
CA LEU A 141 37.20 -0.64 10.10
C LEU A 141 38.46 -1.21 10.75
N LEU A 142 39.48 -1.53 9.96
CA LEU A 142 40.74 -2.06 10.47
C LEU A 142 41.58 -0.95 11.13
N VAL A 143 41.51 0.29 10.62
CA VAL A 143 42.07 1.47 11.31
C VAL A 143 41.34 1.74 12.64
N ASP A 144 40.01 1.65 12.66
CA ASP A 144 39.20 1.80 13.89
C ASP A 144 39.54 0.71 14.92
N GLN A 145 39.70 -0.55 14.47
CA GLN A 145 40.13 -1.67 15.32
C GLN A 145 41.55 -1.46 15.87
N ALA A 146 42.49 -0.95 15.07
CA ALA A 146 43.84 -0.61 15.53
C ALA A 146 43.82 0.52 16.56
N ALA A 147 43.02 1.56 16.34
CA ALA A 147 42.85 2.67 17.29
C ALA A 147 42.24 2.19 18.61
N ALA A 148 41.21 1.34 18.57
CA ALA A 148 40.56 0.78 19.76
C ALA A 148 41.42 -0.26 20.51
N ALA A 149 42.40 -0.88 19.85
CA ALA A 149 43.39 -1.76 20.49
C ALA A 149 44.46 -0.98 21.28
N VAL A 150 44.79 0.25 20.85
CA VAL A 150 45.73 1.15 21.54
C VAL A 150 45.01 1.96 22.63
N ASN A 151 43.83 2.49 22.31
CA ASN A 151 42.98 3.28 23.20
C ASN A 151 41.62 2.58 23.35
N PRO A 152 41.50 1.58 24.24
CA PRO A 152 40.22 0.91 24.48
C PRO A 152 39.18 1.93 24.97
N PRO A 153 37.91 1.82 24.52
CA PRO A 153 36.85 2.71 24.98
C PRO A 153 36.65 2.54 26.50
N PRO A 154 36.29 3.62 27.22
CA PRO A 154 36.01 3.52 28.66
C PRO A 154 34.87 2.52 28.91
N PRO A 155 34.89 1.80 30.05
CA PRO A 155 33.80 0.90 30.40
C PRO A 155 32.48 1.67 30.55
N PRO A 156 31.34 1.09 30.18
CA PRO A 156 30.04 1.73 30.31
C PRO A 156 29.67 1.95 31.80
N ASP A 157 29.07 3.11 32.10
CA ASP A 157 28.60 3.48 33.45
C ASP A 157 27.44 2.61 33.99
N ASP A 158 26.95 1.63 33.22
CA ASP A 158 25.83 0.76 33.59
C ASP A 158 26.23 -0.43 34.50
N GLY A 159 27.52 -0.59 34.79
CA GLY A 159 28.05 -1.64 35.65
C GLY A 159 28.17 -3.01 34.97
N THR A 160 27.99 -3.09 33.65
CA THR A 160 28.34 -4.31 32.90
C THR A 160 29.86 -4.53 32.89
N SER A 161 30.29 -5.79 32.76
CA SER A 161 31.71 -6.11 32.67
C SER A 161 32.33 -5.46 31.43
N PRO A 162 33.56 -4.93 31.50
CA PRO A 162 34.18 -4.27 30.36
C PRO A 162 34.24 -5.22 29.15
N PRO A 163 33.98 -4.72 27.93
CA PRO A 163 34.05 -5.55 26.73
C PRO A 163 35.45 -6.17 26.59
N PRO A 164 35.57 -7.39 26.04
CA PRO A 164 36.86 -8.05 25.88
C PRO A 164 37.81 -7.17 25.05
N PRO A 165 39.10 -7.05 25.44
CA PRO A 165 40.01 -6.09 24.84
C PRO A 165 40.15 -6.31 23.34
N VAL A 166 39.96 -5.22 22.58
CA VAL A 166 40.06 -5.23 21.12
C VAL A 166 41.49 -5.59 20.75
N LYS A 167 41.67 -6.66 19.97
CA LYS A 167 42.98 -7.03 19.43
C LYS A 167 43.32 -6.14 18.25
N ALA A 168 44.57 -5.69 18.17
CA ALA A 168 45.07 -5.02 16.98
C ALA A 168 44.88 -5.92 15.73
N PRO A 169 44.59 -5.33 14.54
CA PRO A 169 44.43 -6.11 13.32
C PRO A 169 45.66 -6.96 13.01
N THR A 170 45.39 -8.21 12.63
CA THR A 170 46.39 -9.11 12.03
C THR A 170 46.33 -9.00 10.50
N ASP A 171 47.32 -9.53 9.78
CA ASP A 171 47.21 -9.62 8.32
C ASP A 171 46.05 -10.52 7.86
N GLU A 172 45.60 -11.47 8.70
CA GLU A 172 44.38 -12.25 8.48
C GLU A 172 43.10 -11.39 8.46
N ASP A 173 43.11 -10.22 9.11
CA ASP A 173 41.97 -9.32 9.14
C ASP A 173 41.75 -8.54 7.83
N TYR A 174 42.79 -8.44 7.00
CA TYR A 174 42.72 -7.86 5.66
C TYR A 174 42.25 -8.86 4.59
N LEU A 175 42.10 -10.14 4.92
CA LEU A 175 41.75 -11.20 3.97
C LEU A 175 40.24 -11.24 3.65
N TRP A 176 39.90 -11.15 2.37
CA TRP A 176 38.51 -11.17 1.89
C TRP A 176 38.33 -12.08 0.67
N ALA A 177 37.16 -12.71 0.57
CA ALA A 177 36.79 -13.48 -0.60
C ALA A 177 36.43 -12.57 -1.80
N VAL A 178 37.02 -12.86 -2.96
CA VAL A 178 36.88 -12.07 -4.20
C VAL A 178 36.54 -12.98 -5.38
N ASP A 179 35.46 -12.67 -6.08
CA ASP A 179 35.07 -13.31 -7.35
C ASP A 179 35.89 -12.68 -8.50
N ILE A 180 36.60 -13.48 -9.31
CA ILE A 180 37.48 -12.98 -10.38
C ILE A 180 36.93 -13.29 -11.78
N TYR A 181 36.97 -12.28 -12.65
CA TYR A 181 36.45 -12.30 -14.02
C TYR A 181 37.54 -12.05 -15.07
N ALA A 182 37.42 -12.69 -16.24
CA ALA A 182 38.36 -12.51 -17.35
C ALA A 182 38.10 -11.19 -18.10
N SER A 183 39.05 -10.27 -18.04
CA SER A 183 38.90 -8.91 -18.56
C SER A 183 38.93 -8.77 -20.09
N ASP A 184 39.36 -9.84 -20.77
CA ASP A 184 39.45 -9.96 -22.24
C ASP A 184 38.13 -10.40 -22.89
N ASP A 185 37.30 -11.17 -22.17
CA ASP A 185 36.05 -11.78 -22.68
C ASP A 185 34.78 -11.01 -22.21
N PHE A 186 34.91 -9.73 -21.86
CA PHE A 186 33.85 -8.93 -21.25
C PHE A 186 32.59 -8.79 -22.13
N ASN A 187 31.60 -9.64 -21.88
CA ASN A 187 30.22 -9.43 -22.31
C ASN A 187 29.45 -8.55 -21.31
N MET A 188 28.23 -8.14 -21.67
CA MET A 188 27.37 -7.31 -20.80
C MET A 188 27.09 -7.96 -19.44
N GLU A 189 26.97 -9.30 -19.37
CA GLU A 189 26.75 -10.01 -18.10
C GLU A 189 27.92 -9.85 -17.12
N MET A 190 29.17 -9.87 -17.62
CA MET A 190 30.36 -9.73 -16.79
C MET A 190 30.54 -8.28 -16.30
N TRP A 191 30.28 -7.28 -17.16
CA TRP A 191 30.17 -5.88 -16.73
C TRP A 191 29.10 -5.69 -15.65
N MET A 192 27.92 -6.28 -15.82
CA MET A 192 26.84 -6.15 -14.84
C MET A 192 27.11 -6.90 -13.53
N ALA A 193 27.87 -7.99 -13.57
CA ALA A 193 28.35 -8.67 -12.37
C ALA A 193 29.34 -7.79 -11.58
N LEU A 194 30.39 -7.28 -12.23
CA LEU A 194 31.41 -6.42 -11.60
C LEU A 194 30.81 -5.16 -10.97
N ARG A 195 29.84 -4.54 -11.65
CA ARG A 195 29.07 -3.39 -11.13
C ARG A 195 28.32 -3.67 -9.84
N SER A 196 28.14 -4.92 -9.38
CA SER A 196 27.50 -5.21 -8.08
C SER A 196 28.32 -4.75 -6.87
N ASN A 197 29.61 -4.46 -7.05
CA ASN A 197 30.45 -3.79 -6.03
C ASN A 197 29.87 -2.45 -5.55
N ARG A 198 29.05 -1.79 -6.40
CA ARG A 198 28.39 -0.50 -6.12
C ARG A 198 27.32 -0.56 -5.02
N ARG A 199 26.90 -1.77 -4.63
CA ARG A 199 25.85 -2.00 -3.61
C ARG A 199 26.43 -1.80 -2.21
N GLU A 200 25.60 -1.25 -1.32
CA GLU A 200 25.77 -1.46 0.12
C GLU A 200 25.74 -2.98 0.42
N VAL A 201 26.36 -3.45 1.51
CA VAL A 201 26.54 -4.90 1.73
C VAL A 201 25.20 -5.64 1.93
N GLN A 202 24.16 -4.94 2.41
CA GLN A 202 22.83 -5.52 2.65
C GLN A 202 21.69 -4.84 1.88
N ASN A 203 21.96 -3.85 1.04
CA ASN A 203 20.93 -3.08 0.34
C ASN A 203 20.96 -3.38 -1.17
N PRO A 204 19.97 -4.13 -1.70
CA PRO A 204 19.91 -4.43 -3.13
C PRO A 204 19.61 -3.17 -3.95
N ASP A 205 19.90 -3.24 -5.26
CA ASP A 205 19.35 -2.25 -6.19
C ASP A 205 17.81 -2.27 -6.12
N ALA A 206 17.14 -1.14 -6.34
CA ALA A 206 15.67 -1.12 -6.40
C ALA A 206 15.14 -2.00 -7.55
N ASP A 207 13.94 -2.59 -7.37
CA ASP A 207 13.35 -3.56 -8.31
C ASP A 207 13.29 -3.03 -9.77
N GLY A 208 13.06 -1.72 -9.96
CA GLY A 208 13.05 -1.09 -11.29
C GLY A 208 14.42 -1.10 -11.96
N VAL A 209 15.48 -0.82 -11.20
CA VAL A 209 16.87 -0.94 -11.64
C VAL A 209 17.22 -2.40 -11.98
N PHE A 210 16.73 -3.38 -11.22
CA PHE A 210 16.88 -4.78 -11.61
C PHE A 210 16.12 -5.10 -12.90
N LEU A 211 14.88 -4.62 -13.07
CA LEU A 211 14.11 -4.89 -14.28
C LEU A 211 14.81 -4.38 -15.54
N ILE A 212 15.31 -3.13 -15.56
CA ILE A 212 16.04 -2.59 -16.72
C ILE A 212 17.20 -3.50 -17.11
N ARG A 213 18.05 -3.88 -16.15
CA ARG A 213 19.21 -4.75 -16.38
C ARG A 213 18.81 -6.13 -16.88
N ILE A 214 17.74 -6.71 -16.33
CA ILE A 214 17.18 -7.99 -16.80
C ILE A 214 16.71 -7.85 -18.25
N LEU A 215 16.02 -6.77 -18.60
CA LEU A 215 15.51 -6.54 -19.94
C LEU A 215 16.64 -6.30 -20.96
N GLU A 216 17.62 -5.47 -20.65
CA GLU A 216 18.79 -5.23 -21.52
C GLU A 216 19.53 -6.52 -21.85
N VAL A 217 19.86 -7.33 -20.84
CA VAL A 217 20.61 -8.57 -21.03
C VAL A 217 19.74 -9.70 -21.62
N PHE A 218 18.43 -9.70 -21.38
CA PHE A 218 17.51 -10.65 -22.01
C PHE A 218 17.30 -10.33 -23.51
N GLU A 219 17.11 -9.05 -23.85
CA GLU A 219 16.88 -8.59 -25.23
C GLU A 219 18.14 -8.69 -26.10
N ALA A 220 19.33 -8.58 -25.51
CA ALA A 220 20.60 -8.82 -26.20
C ALA A 220 20.88 -10.30 -26.56
N LYS A 221 20.05 -11.25 -26.10
CA LYS A 221 20.19 -12.69 -26.42
C LYS A 221 19.40 -13.05 -27.67
N SER A 222 19.80 -14.14 -28.34
CA SER A 222 19.06 -14.64 -29.50
C SER A 222 17.63 -15.07 -29.13
N LEU A 223 16.70 -15.00 -30.09
CA LEU A 223 15.30 -15.42 -29.87
C LEU A 223 15.16 -16.88 -29.40
N ALA A 224 16.12 -17.75 -29.75
CA ALA A 224 16.17 -19.13 -29.27
C ALA A 224 16.54 -19.22 -27.78
N GLU A 225 17.52 -18.42 -27.33
CA GLU A 225 17.91 -18.32 -25.92
C GLU A 225 16.84 -17.62 -25.07
N GLN A 226 16.22 -16.55 -25.58
CA GLN A 226 15.08 -15.91 -24.93
C GLN A 226 13.96 -16.93 -24.66
N LYS A 227 13.54 -17.69 -25.68
CA LYS A 227 12.53 -18.76 -25.53
C LYS A 227 12.95 -19.84 -24.52
N LYS A 228 14.23 -20.19 -24.44
CA LYS A 228 14.80 -21.14 -23.46
C LYS A 228 14.76 -20.58 -22.02
N LEU A 229 15.04 -19.29 -21.85
CA LEU A 229 14.99 -18.58 -20.57
C LEU A 229 13.57 -18.32 -20.06
N LEU A 230 12.54 -18.34 -20.91
CA LEU A 230 11.13 -18.21 -20.51
C LEU A 230 10.54 -19.45 -19.79
N THR A 231 11.39 -20.19 -19.07
CA THR A 231 11.03 -21.32 -18.19
C THR A 231 11.56 -21.06 -16.78
N SER A 232 10.75 -21.30 -15.74
CA SER A 232 11.03 -20.83 -14.37
C SER A 232 12.39 -21.28 -13.81
N SER A 233 12.77 -22.54 -14.05
CA SER A 233 14.06 -23.09 -13.61
C SER A 233 15.26 -22.42 -14.30
N LYS A 234 15.21 -22.23 -15.63
CA LYS A 234 16.30 -21.57 -16.37
C LYS A 234 16.32 -20.06 -16.19
N LEU A 235 15.18 -19.42 -15.93
CA LEU A 235 15.15 -18.02 -15.50
C LEU A 235 15.80 -17.86 -14.12
N LYS A 236 15.48 -18.72 -13.14
CA LYS A 236 16.12 -18.69 -11.81
C LYS A 236 17.64 -18.89 -11.90
N GLU A 237 18.08 -19.92 -12.62
CA GLU A 237 19.49 -20.24 -12.83
C GLU A 237 20.27 -19.06 -13.44
N TRP A 238 19.74 -18.46 -14.51
CA TRP A 238 20.37 -17.32 -15.18
C TRP A 238 20.32 -16.03 -14.35
N LEU A 239 19.21 -15.72 -13.67
CA LEU A 239 19.11 -14.53 -12.81
C LEU A 239 20.05 -14.62 -11.60
N SER A 240 20.17 -15.80 -10.99
CA SER A 240 21.10 -16.02 -9.88
C SER A 240 22.55 -15.81 -10.33
N GLN A 241 22.91 -16.33 -11.51
CA GLN A 241 24.21 -16.09 -12.14
C GLN A 241 24.44 -14.60 -12.48
N MET A 242 23.45 -13.90 -13.03
CA MET A 242 23.59 -12.51 -13.49
C MET A 242 23.62 -11.50 -12.33
N LEU A 243 22.82 -11.70 -11.28
CA LEU A 243 22.65 -10.74 -10.19
C LEU A 243 23.49 -11.07 -8.95
N GLY A 244 23.90 -12.32 -8.79
CA GLY A 244 24.58 -12.84 -7.59
C GLY A 244 23.68 -12.95 -6.36
N ILE A 245 22.38 -13.17 -6.55
CA ILE A 245 21.35 -13.24 -5.49
C ILE A 245 20.40 -14.40 -5.82
N ASP A 246 19.94 -15.18 -4.84
CA ASP A 246 18.82 -16.11 -5.06
C ASP A 246 17.47 -15.37 -4.92
N LEU A 247 16.77 -15.20 -6.04
CA LEU A 247 15.47 -14.55 -6.07
C LEU A 247 14.34 -15.56 -5.80
N THR A 248 13.56 -15.34 -4.74
CA THR A 248 12.39 -16.15 -4.39
C THR A 248 11.17 -15.89 -5.29
N TRP A 249 11.16 -14.76 -6.00
CA TRP A 249 10.00 -14.22 -6.74
C TRP A 249 10.15 -14.27 -8.27
N VAL A 250 11.02 -15.14 -8.80
CA VAL A 250 11.31 -15.33 -10.25
C VAL A 250 10.05 -15.49 -11.13
N HIS A 251 8.96 -16.04 -10.59
CA HIS A 251 7.68 -16.16 -11.31
C HIS A 251 7.11 -14.81 -11.76
N ARG A 252 7.34 -13.73 -11.01
CA ARG A 252 6.86 -12.37 -11.31
C ARG A 252 7.63 -11.75 -12.48
N ILE A 253 8.96 -11.92 -12.49
CA ILE A 253 9.81 -11.56 -13.63
C ILE A 253 9.36 -12.34 -14.88
N LEU A 254 9.10 -13.64 -14.73
CA LEU A 254 8.66 -14.50 -15.83
C LEU A 254 7.30 -14.06 -16.43
N SER A 255 6.41 -13.53 -15.60
CA SER A 255 5.13 -12.92 -15.99
C SER A 255 5.37 -11.71 -16.91
N ILE A 256 6.19 -10.74 -16.44
CA ILE A 256 6.54 -9.52 -17.18
C ILE A 256 7.28 -9.83 -18.49
N LEU A 257 8.27 -10.74 -18.45
CA LEU A 257 9.07 -11.09 -19.64
C LEU A 257 8.27 -11.74 -20.77
N LYS A 258 7.12 -12.35 -20.46
CA LYS A 258 6.21 -12.93 -21.45
C LYS A 258 5.28 -11.90 -22.07
N HIS A 259 4.86 -10.90 -21.30
CA HIS A 259 3.89 -9.91 -21.76
C HIS A 259 4.58 -8.77 -22.53
N THR A 260 4.64 -8.86 -23.86
CA THR A 260 5.33 -7.89 -24.74
C THR A 260 4.97 -6.42 -24.48
N GLY A 261 3.69 -6.10 -24.26
CA GLY A 261 3.21 -4.77 -23.90
C GLY A 261 3.85 -4.24 -22.61
N PHE A 262 3.56 -4.86 -21.46
CA PHE A 262 4.19 -4.52 -20.17
C PHE A 262 5.72 -4.58 -20.17
N LYS A 263 6.34 -5.50 -20.92
CA LYS A 263 7.79 -5.55 -21.06
C LYS A 263 8.34 -4.23 -21.61
N ARG A 264 7.70 -3.64 -22.63
CA ARG A 264 8.06 -2.31 -23.17
C ARG A 264 7.72 -1.18 -22.20
N LEU A 265 6.50 -1.18 -21.67
CA LEU A 265 5.97 -0.12 -20.81
C LEU A 265 6.75 -0.01 -19.48
N PHE A 266 7.01 -1.13 -18.80
CA PHE A 266 7.83 -1.11 -17.58
C PHE A 266 9.30 -0.79 -17.88
N LYS A 267 9.82 -1.09 -19.08
CA LYS A 267 11.16 -0.62 -19.52
C LYS A 267 11.19 0.90 -19.65
N GLN A 268 10.17 1.50 -20.25
CA GLN A 268 10.05 2.96 -20.37
C GLN A 268 9.93 3.60 -18.99
N TYR A 269 8.99 3.13 -18.17
CA TYR A 269 8.77 3.63 -16.81
C TYR A 269 10.02 3.50 -15.92
N CYS A 270 10.67 2.32 -15.88
CA CYS A 270 11.86 2.10 -15.06
C CYS A 270 13.14 2.73 -15.65
N SER A 271 13.10 3.31 -16.85
CA SER A 271 14.17 4.15 -17.38
C SER A 271 14.12 5.57 -16.78
N THR A 272 12.95 6.00 -16.26
CA THR A 272 12.85 7.25 -15.51
C THR A 272 13.52 7.11 -14.12
N PRO A 273 14.17 8.14 -13.58
CA PRO A 273 14.77 8.09 -12.25
C PRO A 273 13.76 7.82 -11.12
N TYR A 274 12.47 8.16 -11.31
CA TYR A 274 11.39 7.80 -10.39
C TYR A 274 11.02 6.32 -10.47
N GLY A 275 10.72 5.82 -11.67
CA GLY A 275 10.30 4.42 -11.86
C GLY A 275 11.40 3.43 -11.50
N ALA A 276 12.66 3.77 -11.77
CA ALA A 276 13.82 3.00 -11.32
C ALA A 276 13.84 2.78 -9.79
N LEU A 277 13.46 3.80 -9.02
CA LEU A 277 13.46 3.81 -7.55
C LEU A 277 12.22 3.14 -6.94
N HIS A 278 11.03 3.42 -7.47
CA HIS A 278 9.75 3.08 -6.84
C HIS A 278 9.04 1.85 -7.39
N PHE A 279 9.41 1.34 -8.57
CA PHE A 279 8.83 0.11 -9.13
C PHE A 279 8.96 -1.08 -8.14
N ASN A 280 8.00 -2.00 -8.15
CA ASN A 280 8.07 -3.25 -7.38
C ASN A 280 7.49 -4.44 -8.14
N PHE A 281 8.20 -5.58 -8.15
CA PHE A 281 7.76 -6.79 -8.86
C PHE A 281 6.44 -7.37 -8.33
N THR A 282 6.05 -7.09 -7.08
CA THR A 282 4.79 -7.56 -6.48
C THR A 282 3.58 -6.86 -7.09
N THR A 283 3.62 -5.52 -7.20
CA THR A 283 2.53 -4.75 -7.84
C THR A 283 2.51 -5.00 -9.34
N ALA A 284 3.68 -5.06 -9.98
CA ALA A 284 3.79 -5.29 -11.42
C ALA A 284 3.18 -6.64 -11.88
N ASP A 285 3.38 -7.73 -11.13
CA ASP A 285 2.73 -9.02 -11.46
C ASP A 285 1.19 -8.95 -11.33
N LYS A 286 0.64 -8.11 -10.44
CA LYS A 286 -0.82 -7.88 -10.39
C LYS A 286 -1.31 -7.12 -11.62
N MET A 287 -0.58 -6.06 -12.02
CA MET A 287 -0.91 -5.23 -13.18
C MET A 287 -1.00 -6.03 -14.49
N VAL A 288 -0.09 -7.00 -14.69
CA VAL A 288 0.00 -7.85 -15.89
C VAL A 288 -1.29 -8.61 -16.25
N LYS A 289 -2.28 -8.70 -15.34
CA LYS A 289 -3.51 -9.49 -15.51
C LYS A 289 -4.73 -8.69 -16.00
N LEU A 290 -4.68 -7.35 -15.99
CA LEU A 290 -5.76 -6.45 -16.47
C LEU A 290 -5.14 -5.41 -17.42
N ASP A 291 -4.54 -5.91 -18.49
CA ASP A 291 -3.49 -5.21 -19.24
C ASP A 291 -3.91 -3.86 -19.82
N GLN A 292 -5.12 -3.78 -20.37
CA GLN A 292 -5.64 -2.58 -21.00
C GLN A 292 -5.84 -1.39 -20.05
N ILE A 293 -6.25 -1.66 -18.80
CA ILE A 293 -6.59 -0.61 -17.82
C ILE A 293 -5.31 0.09 -17.34
N TRP A 294 -4.28 -0.70 -17.06
CA TRP A 294 -2.98 -0.17 -16.66
C TRP A 294 -2.31 0.61 -17.80
N PHE A 295 -2.48 0.22 -19.06
CA PHE A 295 -1.90 0.97 -20.19
C PHE A 295 -2.41 2.43 -20.22
N ARG A 296 -3.69 2.68 -19.92
CA ARG A 296 -4.24 4.04 -19.73
C ARG A 296 -3.52 4.78 -18.60
N HIS A 297 -3.42 4.19 -17.41
CA HIS A 297 -2.78 4.83 -16.26
C HIS A 297 -1.28 5.11 -16.45
N PHE A 298 -0.56 4.27 -17.20
CA PHE A 298 0.84 4.55 -17.55
C PHE A 298 0.96 5.66 -18.62
N GLU A 299 0.01 5.78 -19.55
CA GLU A 299 -0.01 6.90 -20.50
C GLU A 299 -0.33 8.25 -19.81
N GLU A 300 -1.11 8.25 -18.71
CA GLU A 300 -1.26 9.42 -17.83
C GLU A 300 0.11 9.86 -17.27
N PHE A 301 0.92 8.93 -16.78
CA PHE A 301 2.30 9.19 -16.31
C PHE A 301 3.23 9.66 -17.44
N PHE A 302 3.25 8.99 -18.60
CA PHE A 302 4.09 9.39 -19.74
C PHE A 302 3.65 10.72 -20.37
N THR A 303 2.38 11.09 -20.26
CA THR A 303 1.90 12.42 -20.65
C THR A 303 2.44 13.48 -19.71
N PHE A 304 2.39 13.27 -18.39
CA PHE A 304 3.06 14.16 -17.44
C PHE A 304 4.57 14.29 -17.72
N GLU A 305 5.27 13.17 -17.94
CA GLU A 305 6.70 13.17 -18.26
C GLU A 305 7.03 14.04 -19.47
N ARG A 306 6.36 13.79 -20.61
CA ARG A 306 6.60 14.49 -21.88
C ARG A 306 6.22 15.98 -21.80
N THR A 307 5.13 16.31 -21.11
CA THR A 307 4.62 17.70 -21.05
C THR A 307 5.36 18.57 -20.03
N ILE A 308 5.82 18.01 -18.91
CA ILE A 308 6.51 18.79 -17.86
C ILE A 308 8.02 18.80 -18.04
N PHE A 309 8.63 17.62 -18.25
CA PHE A 309 10.08 17.49 -18.34
C PHE A 309 10.59 17.45 -19.78
N GLY A 310 9.88 16.75 -20.67
CA GLY A 310 10.34 16.52 -22.04
C GLY A 310 11.76 15.95 -22.06
N ASP A 311 12.64 16.56 -22.85
CA ASP A 311 14.07 16.18 -22.96
C ASP A 311 14.84 16.29 -21.62
N LEU A 312 14.33 17.06 -20.65
CA LEU A 312 14.95 17.20 -19.32
C LEU A 312 14.71 15.98 -18.41
N SER A 313 13.81 15.04 -18.76
CA SER A 313 13.45 13.89 -17.90
C SER A 313 14.67 13.11 -17.39
N SER A 314 15.69 12.94 -18.23
CA SER A 314 16.95 12.26 -17.90
C SER A 314 17.83 12.98 -16.87
N LYS A 315 17.60 14.27 -16.63
CA LYS A 315 18.32 15.11 -15.65
C LYS A 315 17.61 15.19 -14.30
N VAL A 316 16.28 15.08 -14.27
CA VAL A 316 15.45 15.24 -13.06
C VAL A 316 15.63 14.02 -12.13
N THR A 317 15.97 14.24 -10.86
CA THR A 317 16.27 13.12 -9.95
C THR A 317 14.99 12.43 -9.43
N GLY A 318 15.10 11.17 -9.01
CA GLY A 318 13.98 10.45 -8.40
C GLY A 318 13.44 11.11 -7.11
N ALA A 319 14.25 11.94 -6.46
CA ALA A 319 13.82 12.77 -5.32
C ALA A 319 12.95 13.95 -5.80
N ASP A 320 13.40 14.70 -6.82
CA ASP A 320 12.63 15.81 -7.41
C ASP A 320 11.26 15.36 -7.93
N TRP A 321 11.23 14.22 -8.63
CA TRP A 321 10.00 13.55 -9.06
C TRP A 321 9.07 13.23 -7.88
N SER A 322 9.64 12.72 -6.77
CA SER A 322 8.85 12.36 -5.58
C SER A 322 8.27 13.60 -4.90
N GLU A 323 9.05 14.68 -4.78
CA GLU A 323 8.58 15.97 -4.25
C GLU A 323 7.42 16.53 -5.09
N LEU A 324 7.56 16.55 -6.43
CA LEU A 324 6.50 17.00 -7.34
C LEU A 324 5.20 16.18 -7.25
N MET A 325 5.29 14.89 -6.94
CA MET A 325 4.12 14.02 -6.76
C MET A 325 3.40 14.22 -5.43
N THR A 326 4.02 14.87 -4.44
CA THR A 326 3.37 15.19 -3.15
C THR A 326 2.51 16.46 -3.23
N LEU A 327 2.62 17.24 -4.30
CA LEU A 327 1.88 18.48 -4.48
C LEU A 327 0.40 18.21 -4.77
N PRO A 328 -0.52 19.05 -4.23
CA PRO A 328 -1.93 18.98 -4.60
C PRO A 328 -2.12 19.31 -6.08
N VAL A 329 -3.21 18.80 -6.66
CA VAL A 329 -3.68 19.10 -8.01
C VAL A 329 -5.07 19.73 -7.88
N PRO A 330 -5.33 20.93 -8.46
CA PRO A 330 -4.42 21.75 -9.25
C PRO A 330 -3.22 22.29 -8.47
N ARG A 331 -2.06 22.38 -9.14
CA ARG A 331 -0.83 22.97 -8.56
C ARG A 331 -0.97 24.48 -8.48
N GLU A 332 -1.47 24.96 -7.36
CA GLU A 332 -1.63 26.40 -7.14
C GLU A 332 -0.29 27.15 -7.20
N HIS A 333 -0.33 28.36 -7.76
CA HIS A 333 0.77 29.33 -7.72
C HIS A 333 1.28 29.59 -6.28
N SER A 334 0.35 29.60 -5.31
CA SER A 334 0.61 29.77 -3.87
C SER A 334 1.63 28.76 -3.32
N ILE A 335 1.72 27.57 -3.91
CA ILE A 335 2.62 26.48 -3.51
C ILE A 335 3.79 26.34 -4.50
N LEU A 336 3.51 26.37 -5.81
CA LEU A 336 4.52 26.17 -6.85
C LEU A 336 5.63 27.24 -6.84
N ARG A 337 5.28 28.50 -6.54
CA ARG A 337 6.25 29.60 -6.49
C ARG A 337 7.18 29.56 -5.28
N PRO A 338 6.75 29.39 -4.01
CA PRO A 338 7.71 29.20 -2.91
C PRO A 338 8.47 27.88 -2.99
N LEU A 339 7.91 26.85 -3.64
CA LEU A 339 8.59 25.60 -3.93
C LEU A 339 9.81 25.78 -4.84
N SER A 340 9.69 26.57 -5.92
CA SER A 340 10.79 26.77 -6.87
C SER A 340 11.64 28.00 -6.56
N PHE A 341 11.00 29.12 -6.22
CA PHE A 341 11.63 30.41 -5.95
C PHE A 341 11.27 30.91 -4.52
N PRO A 342 11.82 30.28 -3.48
CA PRO A 342 11.69 30.75 -2.10
C PRO A 342 12.42 32.09 -1.91
N THR A 343 11.87 32.93 -1.04
CA THR A 343 12.46 34.22 -0.64
C THR A 343 12.64 34.27 0.88
N ASN A 344 13.39 35.26 1.36
CA ASN A 344 13.49 35.53 2.80
C ASN A 344 12.13 35.88 3.41
N ASP A 345 11.23 36.51 2.64
CA ASP A 345 9.89 36.86 3.11
C ASP A 345 9.01 35.62 3.29
N ASP A 346 9.16 34.57 2.46
CA ASP A 346 8.47 33.29 2.69
C ASP A 346 8.93 32.60 3.98
N TYR A 347 10.21 32.77 4.33
CA TYR A 347 10.76 32.24 5.56
C TYR A 347 10.23 33.02 6.78
N MET A 348 10.31 34.36 6.74
CA MET A 348 9.84 35.23 7.83
C MET A 348 8.33 35.13 8.05
N ASN A 349 7.53 34.99 7.00
CA ASN A 349 6.08 34.77 7.09
C ASN A 349 5.71 33.29 7.39
N GLY A 350 6.69 32.41 7.60
CA GLY A 350 6.49 31.02 8.01
C GLY A 350 5.93 30.08 6.95
N ALA A 351 5.80 30.51 5.68
CA ALA A 351 5.32 29.66 4.58
C ALA A 351 6.23 28.43 4.37
N LEU A 352 7.55 28.62 4.55
CA LEU A 352 8.55 27.54 4.46
C LEU A 352 8.62 26.63 5.70
N ASN A 353 7.74 26.82 6.69
CA ASN A 353 7.59 25.88 7.82
C ASN A 353 6.55 24.77 7.53
N HIS A 354 5.78 24.88 6.44
CA HIS A 354 4.83 23.85 6.04
C HIS A 354 5.55 22.64 5.42
N ASN A 355 5.09 21.41 5.68
CA ASN A 355 5.79 20.17 5.34
C ASN A 355 6.20 20.05 3.85
N LEU A 356 5.39 20.59 2.93
CA LEU A 356 5.62 20.55 1.47
C LEU A 356 6.60 21.62 0.96
N LEU A 357 6.94 22.62 1.77
CA LEU A 357 7.78 23.77 1.39
C LEU A 357 9.05 23.88 2.24
N ARG A 358 9.28 22.90 3.14
CA ARG A 358 10.36 22.96 4.12
C ARG A 358 11.73 22.88 3.46
N LEU A 359 12.61 23.81 3.83
CA LEU A 359 14.00 23.81 3.40
C LEU A 359 14.83 22.79 4.22
N PRO A 360 15.96 22.29 3.68
CA PRO A 360 16.91 21.51 4.48
C PRO A 360 17.43 22.33 5.67
N THR A 361 17.65 21.69 6.81
CA THR A 361 17.90 22.36 8.11
C THR A 361 19.06 23.35 8.08
N ALA A 362 20.10 23.08 7.28
CA ALA A 362 21.25 23.98 7.11
C ALA A 362 20.88 25.39 6.57
N TYR A 363 19.72 25.54 5.91
CA TYR A 363 19.19 26.82 5.44
C TYR A 363 18.15 27.43 6.39
N THR A 364 17.49 26.65 7.25
CA THR A 364 16.59 27.21 8.30
C THR A 364 17.38 27.80 9.45
N ASP A 365 18.53 27.20 9.78
CA ASP A 365 19.31 27.55 10.96
C ASP A 365 20.19 28.81 10.74
N GLY A 366 19.94 29.57 9.67
CA GLY A 366 20.65 30.81 9.32
C GLY A 366 22.08 30.62 8.76
N ASN A 367 22.58 29.38 8.71
CA ASN A 367 23.98 29.08 8.36
C ASN A 367 24.29 29.16 6.85
N LEU A 368 23.28 29.15 5.97
CA LEU A 368 23.43 29.20 4.52
C LEU A 368 22.41 30.13 3.87
N THR A 369 22.85 30.91 2.88
CA THR A 369 21.97 31.73 2.03
C THR A 369 21.33 30.89 0.92
N LEU A 370 20.14 31.31 0.45
CA LEU A 370 19.46 30.67 -0.66
C LEU A 370 20.29 30.74 -1.96
N PRO A 371 20.41 29.65 -2.75
CA PRO A 371 21.12 29.65 -4.02
C PRO A 371 20.59 30.73 -4.96
N GLN A 372 21.49 31.61 -5.40
CA GLN A 372 21.20 32.66 -6.38
C GLN A 372 21.18 32.08 -7.79
N MET A 373 20.41 32.71 -8.68
CA MET A 373 20.29 32.35 -10.10
C MET A 373 20.17 33.61 -10.98
N LYS A 374 20.29 33.46 -12.29
CA LYS A 374 19.96 34.54 -13.26
C LYS A 374 18.55 35.12 -12.97
N PRO A 375 18.35 36.44 -13.03
CA PRO A 375 17.02 37.04 -12.88
C PRO A 375 16.02 36.51 -13.92
N PHE A 376 14.95 35.87 -13.45
CA PHE A 376 13.87 35.33 -14.27
C PHE A 376 12.58 36.10 -14.03
N THR A 377 11.99 36.71 -15.07
CA THR A 377 10.78 37.53 -14.94
C THR A 377 9.56 36.83 -15.55
N LYS A 378 8.51 36.61 -14.76
CA LYS A 378 7.23 36.04 -15.21
C LYS A 378 6.05 36.82 -14.64
N ARG A 379 5.10 37.22 -15.51
CA ARG A 379 3.89 38.00 -15.15
C ARG A 379 4.14 39.23 -14.26
N GLY A 380 5.30 39.90 -14.43
CA GLY A 380 5.68 41.09 -13.68
C GLY A 380 6.42 40.85 -12.36
N ALA A 381 6.49 39.61 -11.87
CA ALA A 381 7.38 39.22 -10.78
C ALA A 381 8.76 38.83 -11.34
N THR A 382 9.84 39.15 -10.62
CA THR A 382 11.21 38.74 -10.94
C THR A 382 11.79 37.90 -9.80
N TYR A 383 12.30 36.72 -10.15
CA TYR A 383 12.88 35.74 -9.24
C TYR A 383 14.41 35.71 -9.40
N GLN A 384 15.14 35.60 -8.28
CA GLN A 384 16.62 35.62 -8.25
C GLN A 384 17.21 34.48 -7.37
N THR A 385 16.34 33.70 -6.72
CA THR A 385 16.66 32.60 -5.81
C THR A 385 15.97 31.32 -6.26
N ARG A 386 16.63 30.17 -6.14
CA ARG A 386 16.02 28.84 -6.35
C ARG A 386 16.08 27.97 -5.10
N ARG A 387 15.13 27.05 -4.92
CA ARG A 387 15.12 26.14 -3.75
C ARG A 387 16.38 25.27 -3.74
N PRO A 388 17.13 25.20 -2.62
CA PRO A 388 18.31 24.34 -2.50
C PRO A 388 17.95 22.86 -2.70
N ASP A 389 18.89 22.13 -3.30
CA ASP A 389 18.82 20.72 -3.69
C ASP A 389 17.68 20.29 -4.64
N PHE A 390 16.70 21.15 -4.92
CA PHE A 390 15.62 20.91 -5.87
C PHE A 390 16.05 21.18 -7.32
N PHE A 391 15.83 20.19 -8.20
CA PHE A 391 16.33 20.08 -9.58
C PHE A 391 17.80 20.49 -9.73
N ARG A 392 18.66 20.15 -8.76
CA ARG A 392 20.06 20.62 -8.64
C ARG A 392 20.94 20.32 -9.87
N THR A 393 20.51 19.40 -10.73
CA THR A 393 21.13 19.00 -12.00
C THR A 393 20.80 19.92 -13.19
N LEU A 394 19.78 20.77 -13.08
CA LEU A 394 19.36 21.70 -14.15
C LEU A 394 20.08 23.04 -14.05
N SER A 395 20.46 23.59 -15.20
CA SER A 395 20.88 24.99 -15.33
C SER A 395 19.69 25.95 -15.09
N ASP A 396 19.97 27.22 -14.82
CA ASP A 396 18.93 28.22 -14.51
C ASP A 396 17.86 28.33 -15.60
N ASP A 397 18.27 28.31 -16.87
CA ASP A 397 17.34 28.47 -18.00
C ASP A 397 16.42 27.23 -18.15
N GLU A 398 16.95 26.03 -17.88
CA GLU A 398 16.19 24.77 -17.84
C GLU A 398 15.26 24.69 -16.62
N TYR A 399 15.72 25.20 -15.47
CA TYR A 399 14.94 25.27 -14.23
C TYR A 399 13.72 26.17 -14.40
N CYS A 400 13.90 27.34 -15.01
CA CYS A 400 12.83 28.26 -15.37
C CYS A 400 11.86 27.62 -16.36
N HIS A 401 12.35 26.93 -17.40
CA HIS A 401 11.48 26.26 -18.38
C HIS A 401 10.60 25.17 -17.73
N LEU A 402 11.17 24.32 -16.86
CA LEU A 402 10.42 23.30 -16.12
C LEU A 402 9.35 23.94 -15.22
N PHE A 403 9.69 25.02 -14.52
CA PHE A 403 8.72 25.81 -13.73
C PHE A 403 7.58 26.35 -14.60
N GLU A 404 7.87 26.88 -15.80
CA GLU A 404 6.82 27.34 -16.72
C GLU A 404 5.91 26.20 -17.19
N ASN A 405 6.44 25.01 -17.45
CA ASN A 405 5.63 23.86 -17.83
C ASN A 405 4.70 23.44 -16.67
N LEU A 406 5.20 23.40 -15.44
CA LEU A 406 4.38 23.15 -14.24
C LEU A 406 3.31 24.22 -14.03
N TRP A 407 3.64 25.49 -14.29
CA TRP A 407 2.71 26.62 -14.18
C TRP A 407 1.58 26.55 -15.22
N ASN A 408 1.91 26.22 -16.46
CA ASN A 408 0.97 26.20 -17.58
C ASN A 408 0.05 24.96 -17.56
N HIS A 409 0.40 23.93 -16.78
CA HIS A 409 -0.33 22.67 -16.67
C HIS A 409 -0.67 22.31 -15.20
N PRO A 410 -1.39 23.17 -14.46
CA PRO A 410 -1.62 23.00 -13.03
C PRO A 410 -2.45 21.75 -12.71
N ASP A 411 -3.43 21.42 -13.56
CA ASP A 411 -4.34 20.27 -13.42
C ASP A 411 -3.72 18.92 -13.84
N LEU A 412 -2.53 18.92 -14.44
CA LEU A 412 -1.95 17.72 -15.05
C LEU A 412 -1.47 16.75 -13.96
N LYS A 413 -2.31 15.76 -13.66
CA LYS A 413 -2.03 14.70 -12.67
C LYS A 413 -0.79 13.90 -13.06
N CYS A 414 0.02 13.54 -12.05
CA CYS A 414 1.06 12.53 -12.20
C CYS A 414 0.77 11.40 -11.20
N PRO A 415 0.29 10.23 -11.64
CA PRO A 415 0.01 9.13 -10.72
C PRO A 415 1.32 8.53 -10.19
N SER A 416 1.35 8.26 -8.88
CA SER A 416 2.51 7.67 -8.20
C SER A 416 2.45 6.14 -8.17
N TRP A 417 3.58 5.47 -7.96
CA TRP A 417 3.57 4.01 -7.77
C TRP A 417 2.79 3.57 -6.51
N GLN A 418 2.73 4.44 -5.50
CA GLN A 418 1.91 4.24 -4.30
C GLN A 418 0.42 4.28 -4.67
N THR A 419 0.00 5.26 -5.47
CA THR A 419 -1.38 5.39 -6.01
C THR A 419 -1.77 4.14 -6.79
N TRP A 420 -0.93 3.69 -7.72
CA TRP A 420 -1.18 2.45 -8.47
C TRP A 420 -1.17 1.20 -7.59
N THR A 421 -0.36 1.15 -6.53
CA THR A 421 -0.35 0.03 -5.59
C THR A 421 -1.65 -0.03 -4.75
N MET A 422 -2.24 1.12 -4.42
CA MET A 422 -3.59 1.19 -3.83
C MET A 422 -4.65 0.71 -4.83
N ILE A 423 -4.70 1.29 -6.03
CA ILE A 423 -5.64 0.89 -7.11
C ILE A 423 -5.54 -0.63 -7.40
N ALA A 424 -4.32 -1.19 -7.43
CA ALA A 424 -4.10 -2.61 -7.66
C ALA A 424 -4.64 -3.54 -6.56
N LYS A 425 -4.79 -3.03 -5.33
CA LYS A 425 -5.33 -3.74 -4.17
C LYS A 425 -6.84 -3.51 -4.01
N ASP A 426 -7.27 -2.27 -4.19
CA ASP A 426 -8.59 -1.78 -3.78
C ASP A 426 -9.60 -1.74 -4.93
N VAL A 427 -9.14 -1.77 -6.19
CA VAL A 427 -9.99 -1.82 -7.40
C VAL A 427 -9.68 -3.05 -8.25
N ALA A 428 -8.42 -3.23 -8.68
CA ALA A 428 -8.07 -4.30 -9.64
C ALA A 428 -8.28 -5.72 -9.09
N GLU A 429 -7.99 -5.95 -7.80
CA GLU A 429 -8.20 -7.24 -7.15
C GLU A 429 -9.70 -7.58 -6.97
N PRO A 430 -10.56 -6.67 -6.50
CA PRO A 430 -12.02 -6.84 -6.58
C PRO A 430 -12.54 -7.04 -8.01
N THR A 431 -12.12 -6.23 -9.00
CA THR A 431 -12.51 -6.40 -10.42
C THR A 431 -12.17 -7.80 -10.94
N ALA A 432 -10.96 -8.31 -10.69
CA ALA A 432 -10.58 -9.66 -11.09
C ALA A 432 -11.35 -10.77 -10.33
N LYS A 433 -11.90 -10.49 -9.14
CA LYS A 433 -12.83 -11.41 -8.44
C LYS A 433 -14.22 -11.35 -9.08
N VAL A 434 -14.72 -10.17 -9.42
CA VAL A 434 -16.03 -9.97 -10.07
C VAL A 434 -16.05 -10.65 -11.45
N LEU A 435 -15.06 -10.38 -12.31
CA LEU A 435 -14.95 -11.03 -13.63
C LEU A 435 -14.90 -12.57 -13.52
N LYS A 436 -14.23 -13.09 -12.49
CA LYS A 436 -14.16 -14.54 -12.16
C LYS A 436 -15.50 -15.12 -11.69
N HIS A 437 -16.39 -14.31 -11.14
CA HIS A 437 -17.77 -14.70 -10.88
C HIS A 437 -18.61 -14.57 -12.15
N MET A 438 -18.45 -13.50 -12.95
CA MET A 438 -19.18 -13.28 -14.20
C MET A 438 -18.96 -14.42 -15.19
N THR A 439 -17.72 -14.83 -15.49
CA THR A 439 -17.46 -15.98 -16.38
C THR A 439 -18.15 -17.25 -15.90
N TYR A 440 -18.13 -17.52 -14.59
CA TYR A 440 -18.84 -18.64 -13.96
C TYR A 440 -20.39 -18.53 -14.02
N TRP A 441 -20.94 -17.35 -14.33
CA TRP A 441 -22.38 -17.18 -14.56
C TRP A 441 -22.81 -17.55 -15.98
N PHE A 442 -21.90 -17.52 -16.96
CA PHE A 442 -22.15 -17.92 -18.36
C PHE A 442 -21.67 -19.35 -18.65
N ASP A 443 -20.55 -19.79 -18.07
CA ASP A 443 -20.10 -21.19 -18.05
C ASP A 443 -19.89 -21.72 -16.62
N PRO A 444 -20.81 -22.53 -16.07
CA PRO A 444 -20.67 -23.16 -14.75
C PRO A 444 -19.55 -24.20 -14.64
N GLU A 445 -18.97 -24.67 -15.75
CA GLU A 445 -17.81 -25.56 -15.76
C GLU A 445 -16.48 -24.81 -15.89
N TRP A 446 -16.50 -23.49 -16.16
CA TRP A 446 -15.30 -22.67 -16.32
C TRP A 446 -14.47 -22.64 -15.03
N LYS A 447 -13.15 -22.79 -15.20
CA LYS A 447 -12.18 -22.94 -14.11
C LYS A 447 -10.96 -22.06 -14.36
N TYR A 448 -10.95 -20.89 -13.71
CA TYR A 448 -9.81 -19.96 -13.65
C TYR A 448 -8.47 -20.72 -13.54
N PRO A 449 -7.47 -20.47 -14.42
CA PRO A 449 -6.24 -21.26 -14.48
C PRO A 449 -5.46 -21.37 -13.17
N GLU A 450 -5.03 -22.59 -12.84
CA GLU A 450 -4.13 -22.86 -11.71
C GLU A 450 -2.73 -22.28 -11.93
N ALA A 451 -2.09 -21.83 -10.85
CA ALA A 451 -0.76 -21.22 -10.87
C ALA A 451 0.36 -22.07 -11.52
N ALA A 452 0.19 -23.40 -11.55
CA ALA A 452 1.14 -24.34 -12.16
C ALA A 452 0.88 -24.63 -13.65
N LYS A 453 -0.28 -24.25 -14.20
CA LYS A 453 -0.68 -24.60 -15.58
C LYS A 453 -0.14 -23.57 -16.58
N LYS A 454 0.25 -24.05 -17.77
CA LYS A 454 0.73 -23.19 -18.87
C LYS A 454 -0.31 -22.15 -19.32
N THR A 455 -1.60 -22.45 -19.19
CA THR A 455 -2.71 -21.56 -19.57
C THR A 455 -2.72 -20.24 -18.82
N LEU A 456 -2.28 -20.18 -17.56
CA LEU A 456 -2.16 -18.91 -16.83
C LEU A 456 -1.11 -17.97 -17.46
N GLN A 457 -0.17 -18.50 -18.25
CA GLN A 457 0.91 -17.73 -18.88
C GLN A 457 0.48 -17.04 -20.19
N SER A 458 -0.76 -17.29 -20.63
CA SER A 458 -1.41 -16.68 -21.81
C SER A 458 -2.83 -16.19 -21.48
N PHE A 459 -3.15 -16.05 -20.19
CA PHE A 459 -4.46 -15.59 -19.71
C PHE A 459 -4.51 -14.05 -19.75
N SER A 460 -5.54 -13.49 -20.40
CA SER A 460 -5.95 -12.09 -20.26
C SER A 460 -7.46 -12.06 -20.10
N TRP A 461 -7.96 -11.18 -19.22
CA TRP A 461 -9.40 -11.01 -19.02
C TRP A 461 -10.12 -10.57 -20.28
N ARG A 462 -9.48 -9.80 -21.18
CA ARG A 462 -10.07 -9.40 -22.47
C ARG A 462 -10.53 -10.63 -23.25
N ASN A 463 -9.63 -11.58 -23.47
CA ASN A 463 -9.90 -12.79 -24.25
C ASN A 463 -10.93 -13.70 -23.57
N GLU A 464 -10.85 -13.86 -22.24
CA GLU A 464 -11.75 -14.74 -21.49
C GLU A 464 -13.18 -14.16 -21.40
N VAL A 465 -13.33 -12.84 -21.29
CA VAL A 465 -14.63 -12.16 -21.39
C VAL A 465 -15.17 -12.24 -22.82
N GLN A 466 -14.34 -11.94 -23.82
CA GLN A 466 -14.70 -12.06 -25.23
C GLN A 466 -15.26 -13.45 -25.54
N THR A 467 -14.48 -14.51 -25.29
CA THR A 467 -14.88 -15.87 -25.64
C THR A 467 -15.97 -16.43 -24.74
N VAL A 468 -15.82 -16.41 -23.40
CA VAL A 468 -16.77 -17.08 -22.50
C VAL A 468 -18.09 -16.32 -22.33
N ILE A 469 -18.07 -14.98 -22.36
CA ILE A 469 -19.25 -14.17 -22.07
C ILE A 469 -19.95 -13.69 -23.34
N LEU A 470 -19.21 -13.26 -24.37
CA LEU A 470 -19.81 -12.67 -25.58
C LEU A 470 -19.97 -13.69 -26.72
N GLU A 471 -19.02 -14.60 -26.93
CA GLU A 471 -19.03 -15.52 -28.08
C GLU A 471 -19.75 -16.85 -27.75
N ASP A 472 -19.20 -17.65 -26.82
CA ASP A 472 -19.66 -19.02 -26.54
C ASP A 472 -20.96 -19.11 -25.69
N SER A 473 -21.37 -18.02 -25.01
CA SER A 473 -22.51 -18.07 -24.09
C SER A 473 -23.85 -18.25 -24.81
N THR A 474 -24.68 -19.19 -24.36
CA THR A 474 -25.94 -19.53 -25.04
C THR A 474 -27.07 -18.59 -24.66
N LEU A 475 -27.56 -17.81 -25.61
CA LEU A 475 -28.76 -16.96 -25.47
C LEU A 475 -30.04 -17.79 -25.23
N THR A 476 -30.97 -17.26 -24.43
CA THR A 476 -32.35 -17.75 -24.37
C THR A 476 -33.07 -17.53 -25.71
N ALA A 477 -34.11 -18.31 -25.99
CA ALA A 477 -34.91 -18.15 -27.22
C ALA A 477 -35.47 -16.73 -27.36
N GLY A 478 -35.21 -16.08 -28.50
CA GLY A 478 -35.57 -14.67 -28.75
C GLY A 478 -34.67 -13.63 -28.08
N GLY A 479 -33.64 -14.04 -27.34
CA GLY A 479 -32.64 -13.15 -26.77
C GLY A 479 -31.73 -12.54 -27.84
N VAL A 480 -31.26 -11.31 -27.59
CA VAL A 480 -30.35 -10.56 -28.47
C VAL A 480 -29.14 -10.09 -27.63
N ARG A 481 -27.95 -10.04 -28.25
CA ARG A 481 -26.75 -9.43 -27.65
C ARG A 481 -26.93 -7.92 -27.52
N GLY A 482 -26.18 -7.29 -26.62
CA GLY A 482 -26.11 -5.83 -26.46
C GLY A 482 -25.23 -5.10 -27.47
N TYR A 483 -24.80 -5.79 -28.53
CA TYR A 483 -23.90 -5.28 -29.56
C TYR A 483 -24.32 -5.81 -30.94
N GLU A 484 -23.97 -5.08 -31.99
CA GLU A 484 -24.33 -5.45 -33.37
C GLU A 484 -23.66 -6.77 -33.80
N PRO A 485 -24.29 -7.60 -34.67
CA PRO A 485 -23.73 -8.90 -35.09
C PRO A 485 -22.35 -8.83 -35.78
N ASN A 486 -21.96 -7.63 -36.23
CA ASN A 486 -20.72 -7.29 -36.92
C ASN A 486 -19.75 -6.43 -36.07
N ALA A 487 -20.02 -6.24 -34.77
CA ALA A 487 -19.14 -5.48 -33.89
C ALA A 487 -17.86 -6.27 -33.51
N ASP A 488 -16.77 -5.54 -33.27
CA ASP A 488 -15.53 -6.11 -32.72
C ASP A 488 -15.75 -6.56 -31.26
N THR A 489 -15.92 -7.87 -31.06
CA THR A 489 -16.16 -8.49 -29.74
C THR A 489 -15.01 -8.26 -28.76
N SER A 490 -13.79 -7.96 -29.23
CA SER A 490 -12.64 -7.62 -28.39
C SER A 490 -12.73 -6.20 -27.83
N GLN A 491 -13.25 -5.26 -28.61
CA GLN A 491 -13.61 -3.91 -28.13
C GLN A 491 -14.85 -3.93 -27.23
N VAL A 492 -15.83 -4.80 -27.52
CA VAL A 492 -16.99 -4.98 -26.64
C VAL A 492 -16.57 -5.54 -25.27
N ALA A 493 -15.67 -6.53 -25.24
CA ALA A 493 -15.12 -7.08 -24.01
C ALA A 493 -14.31 -6.05 -23.21
N GLU A 494 -13.55 -5.19 -23.89
CA GLU A 494 -12.83 -4.08 -23.25
C GLU A 494 -13.78 -3.05 -22.61
N ARG A 495 -14.88 -2.67 -23.28
CA ARG A 495 -15.90 -1.80 -22.68
C ARG A 495 -16.57 -2.42 -21.45
N LEU A 496 -16.95 -3.70 -21.54
CA LEU A 496 -17.52 -4.45 -20.41
C LEU A 496 -16.57 -4.46 -19.20
N ILE A 497 -15.28 -4.76 -19.41
CA ILE A 497 -14.30 -4.80 -18.32
C ILE A 497 -14.07 -3.42 -17.71
N ASN A 498 -14.08 -2.36 -18.51
CA ASN A 498 -13.96 -0.98 -18.01
C ASN A 498 -15.20 -0.58 -17.19
N GLU A 499 -16.42 -0.88 -17.64
CA GLU A 499 -17.65 -0.57 -16.89
C GLU A 499 -17.74 -1.36 -15.56
N VAL A 500 -17.21 -2.59 -15.52
CA VAL A 500 -17.03 -3.36 -14.28
C VAL A 500 -15.96 -2.75 -13.38
N TRP A 501 -14.87 -2.19 -13.93
CA TRP A 501 -13.84 -1.51 -13.16
C TRP A 501 -14.35 -0.21 -12.55
N ASP A 502 -14.99 0.64 -13.35
CA ASP A 502 -15.48 1.96 -12.93
C ASP A 502 -16.52 1.80 -11.80
N GLU A 503 -17.45 0.84 -11.91
CA GLU A 503 -18.37 0.47 -10.81
C GLU A 503 -17.62 -0.01 -9.55
N VAL A 504 -16.49 -0.72 -9.67
CA VAL A 504 -15.69 -1.17 -8.52
C VAL A 504 -14.90 -0.01 -7.88
N GLU A 505 -14.47 0.97 -8.67
CA GLU A 505 -13.75 2.16 -8.19
C GLU A 505 -14.71 3.16 -7.52
N GLU A 506 -15.93 3.31 -8.04
CA GLU A 506 -16.98 4.16 -7.48
C GLU A 506 -17.58 3.58 -6.18
N GLU A 507 -18.16 2.38 -6.22
CA GLU A 507 -18.94 1.81 -5.10
C GLU A 507 -18.02 1.43 -3.90
N PRO A 508 -18.17 2.07 -2.71
CA PRO A 508 -17.32 1.78 -1.56
C PRO A 508 -17.49 0.36 -1.01
N LEU A 509 -18.64 -0.29 -1.21
CA LEU A 509 -18.91 -1.64 -0.66
C LEU A 509 -17.98 -2.73 -1.21
N TRP A 510 -17.34 -2.53 -2.38
CA TRP A 510 -16.30 -3.45 -2.90
C TRP A 510 -15.01 -3.44 -2.08
N ARG A 511 -14.78 -2.39 -1.27
CA ARG A 511 -13.62 -2.23 -0.38
C ARG A 511 -13.88 -2.74 1.04
N ASP A 512 -15.13 -3.08 1.38
CA ASP A 512 -15.47 -3.72 2.66
C ASP A 512 -14.96 -5.18 2.68
N ALA A 513 -14.02 -5.45 3.57
CA ALA A 513 -13.37 -6.75 3.71
C ALA A 513 -14.27 -7.83 4.36
N GLU A 514 -15.22 -7.45 5.22
CA GLU A 514 -16.15 -8.41 5.83
C GLU A 514 -17.28 -8.79 4.87
N LEU A 515 -17.81 -7.80 4.14
CA LEU A 515 -18.82 -8.01 3.10
C LEU A 515 -18.24 -8.82 1.93
N THR A 516 -17.06 -8.46 1.43
CA THR A 516 -16.32 -9.24 0.42
C THR A 516 -16.11 -10.68 0.86
N LYS A 517 -15.75 -10.91 2.12
CA LYS A 517 -15.58 -12.25 2.70
C LYS A 517 -16.90 -13.02 2.75
N ALA A 518 -17.97 -12.43 3.26
CA ALA A 518 -19.30 -13.03 3.35
C ALA A 518 -19.92 -13.39 1.98
N VAL A 519 -19.51 -12.68 0.93
CA VAL A 519 -20.05 -12.85 -0.44
C VAL A 519 -19.18 -13.76 -1.33
N SER A 520 -17.91 -13.97 -0.99
CA SER A 520 -16.94 -14.76 -1.78
C SER A 520 -17.32 -16.24 -2.04
N GLU A 521 -18.35 -16.77 -1.40
CA GLU A 521 -18.85 -18.14 -1.62
C GLU A 521 -19.45 -18.29 -3.03
N LYS A 522 -18.74 -19.01 -3.92
CA LYS A 522 -19.10 -19.22 -5.33
C LYS A 522 -20.59 -19.51 -5.59
N SER A 523 -21.16 -20.41 -4.79
CA SER A 523 -22.52 -20.96 -4.95
C SER A 523 -23.65 -20.09 -4.35
N ASN A 524 -23.32 -19.03 -3.61
CA ASN A 524 -24.27 -18.37 -2.73
C ASN A 524 -25.06 -17.25 -3.44
N LEU A 525 -26.22 -17.62 -4.01
CA LEU A 525 -27.14 -16.67 -4.68
C LEU A 525 -27.61 -15.53 -3.77
N LYS A 526 -27.48 -15.66 -2.44
CA LYS A 526 -27.79 -14.56 -1.49
C LYS A 526 -26.95 -13.31 -1.73
N ARG A 527 -25.85 -13.35 -2.50
CA ARG A 527 -25.09 -12.13 -2.86
C ARG A 527 -25.86 -11.16 -3.74
N PHE A 528 -26.78 -11.63 -4.58
CA PHE A 528 -27.60 -10.76 -5.45
C PHE A 528 -28.67 -9.99 -4.69
N LYS A 529 -28.72 -10.16 -3.36
CA LYS A 529 -29.42 -9.28 -2.43
C LYS A 529 -28.78 -7.90 -2.30
N TYR A 530 -27.49 -7.76 -2.63
CA TYR A 530 -26.77 -6.49 -2.55
C TYR A 530 -26.79 -5.75 -3.91
N ARG A 531 -27.05 -4.43 -3.88
CA ARG A 531 -27.24 -3.58 -5.07
C ARG A 531 -26.07 -3.63 -6.06
N HIS A 532 -24.83 -3.66 -5.57
CA HIS A 532 -23.64 -3.75 -6.44
C HIS A 532 -23.51 -5.09 -7.18
N TRP A 533 -23.79 -6.23 -6.54
CA TRP A 533 -23.83 -7.52 -7.26
C TRP A 533 -24.98 -7.61 -8.26
N ALA A 534 -26.10 -6.95 -7.98
CA ALA A 534 -27.18 -6.80 -8.95
C ALA A 534 -26.77 -5.88 -10.11
N LYS A 535 -26.05 -4.77 -9.87
CA LYS A 535 -25.51 -3.91 -10.93
C LYS A 535 -24.53 -4.69 -11.81
N MET A 536 -23.66 -5.54 -11.25
CA MET A 536 -22.80 -6.43 -12.03
C MET A 536 -23.54 -7.44 -12.92
N VAL A 537 -24.69 -7.98 -12.47
CA VAL A 537 -25.53 -8.82 -13.33
C VAL A 537 -26.19 -8.01 -14.45
N LYS A 538 -26.62 -6.76 -14.17
CA LYS A 538 -27.14 -5.85 -15.20
C LYS A 538 -26.08 -5.48 -16.24
N ILE A 539 -24.85 -5.18 -15.83
CA ILE A 539 -23.70 -4.93 -16.72
C ILE A 539 -23.41 -6.20 -17.55
N ALA A 540 -23.35 -7.37 -16.93
CA ALA A 540 -23.15 -8.63 -17.67
C ALA A 540 -24.19 -8.83 -18.79
N LEU A 541 -25.47 -8.59 -18.48
CA LEU A 541 -26.59 -8.76 -19.40
C LEU A 541 -26.72 -7.64 -20.43
N SER A 542 -26.30 -6.40 -20.14
CA SER A 542 -26.36 -5.27 -21.08
C SER A 542 -25.44 -5.46 -22.28
N TYR A 543 -24.39 -6.28 -22.15
CA TYR A 543 -23.51 -6.70 -23.25
C TYR A 543 -23.86 -8.09 -23.79
N ALA A 544 -23.97 -9.10 -22.91
CA ALA A 544 -24.12 -10.49 -23.33
C ALA A 544 -25.55 -10.88 -23.75
N GLY A 545 -26.55 -10.04 -23.46
CA GLY A 545 -27.95 -10.44 -23.53
C GLY A 545 -28.31 -11.52 -22.50
N PRO A 546 -29.54 -12.06 -22.54
CA PRO A 546 -30.00 -13.11 -21.62
C PRO A 546 -29.32 -14.46 -21.95
N ALA A 547 -28.09 -14.65 -21.46
CA ALA A 547 -27.27 -15.84 -21.70
C ALA A 547 -26.68 -16.48 -20.43
N LEU A 548 -27.16 -16.07 -19.24
CA LEU A 548 -26.74 -16.64 -17.96
C LEU A 548 -27.17 -18.11 -17.85
N ALA A 549 -26.31 -18.95 -17.28
CA ALA A 549 -26.40 -20.41 -17.28
C ALA A 549 -26.48 -21.02 -15.87
N GLY A 550 -26.79 -22.32 -15.80
CA GLY A 550 -26.87 -23.08 -14.55
C GLY A 550 -27.82 -22.45 -13.52
N LYS A 551 -27.28 -22.07 -12.35
CA LYS A 551 -28.07 -21.42 -11.28
C LYS A 551 -28.38 -19.93 -11.54
N MET A 552 -27.78 -19.33 -12.55
CA MET A 552 -27.94 -17.90 -12.87
C MET A 552 -29.05 -17.64 -13.91
N VAL A 553 -29.58 -18.69 -14.57
CA VAL A 553 -30.67 -18.60 -15.57
C VAL A 553 -31.86 -17.77 -15.08
N VAL A 554 -32.20 -17.88 -13.79
CA VAL A 554 -33.31 -17.15 -13.15
C VAL A 554 -33.17 -15.62 -13.25
N TYR A 555 -31.95 -15.10 -13.40
CA TYR A 555 -31.67 -13.67 -13.49
C TYR A 555 -31.53 -13.16 -14.94
N ASN A 556 -31.71 -14.01 -15.97
CA ASN A 556 -31.94 -13.54 -17.33
C ASN A 556 -33.22 -12.69 -17.41
N ASP A 557 -34.18 -12.95 -16.51
CA ASP A 557 -35.26 -12.04 -16.17
C ASP A 557 -34.78 -11.05 -15.09
N LEU A 558 -34.61 -9.78 -15.48
CA LEU A 558 -34.17 -8.72 -14.57
C LEU A 558 -35.19 -8.39 -13.46
N SER A 559 -36.46 -8.75 -13.61
CA SER A 559 -37.45 -8.58 -12.54
C SER A 559 -37.15 -9.48 -11.34
N LYS A 560 -36.68 -10.72 -11.60
CA LYS A 560 -36.23 -11.67 -10.56
C LYS A 560 -35.00 -11.19 -9.80
N LEU A 561 -34.20 -10.31 -10.40
CA LEU A 561 -33.10 -9.62 -9.74
C LEU A 561 -33.64 -8.56 -8.76
N GLN A 562 -34.66 -7.79 -9.17
CA GLN A 562 -35.32 -6.78 -8.32
C GLN A 562 -36.09 -7.41 -7.15
N GLU A 563 -36.84 -8.48 -7.39
CA GLU A 563 -37.55 -9.28 -6.36
C GLU A 563 -36.61 -9.83 -5.26
N ASN A 564 -35.32 -9.98 -5.55
CA ASN A 564 -34.35 -10.55 -4.62
C ASN A 564 -33.53 -9.53 -3.84
N LEU A 565 -33.50 -8.25 -4.25
CA LEU A 565 -32.76 -7.20 -3.56
C LEU A 565 -33.22 -7.06 -2.11
N VAL A 566 -32.27 -6.99 -1.19
CA VAL A 566 -32.53 -6.53 0.18
C VAL A 566 -32.56 -5.01 0.17
N ASN A 567 -33.43 -4.44 1.01
CA ASN A 567 -33.61 -3.01 1.26
C ASN A 567 -32.27 -2.26 1.20
N TRP A 568 -32.22 -1.15 0.46
CA TRP A 568 -30.99 -0.44 0.08
C TRP A 568 -30.04 -0.08 1.24
N THR A 569 -30.52 0.07 2.47
CA THR A 569 -29.67 0.35 3.63
C THR A 569 -28.86 -0.88 4.07
N ALA A 570 -27.60 -0.67 4.46
CA ALA A 570 -26.79 -1.70 5.12
C ALA A 570 -27.09 -1.90 6.62
N TRP A 571 -27.93 -1.05 7.25
CA TRP A 571 -28.16 -1.02 8.70
C TRP A 571 -28.56 -2.38 9.27
N GLY A 572 -29.53 -3.05 8.65
CA GLY A 572 -30.03 -4.34 9.08
C GLY A 572 -28.94 -5.41 9.12
N HIS A 573 -28.13 -5.49 8.06
CA HIS A 573 -27.04 -6.46 7.98
C HIS A 573 -25.94 -6.18 8.99
N LEU A 574 -25.46 -4.93 9.06
CA LEU A 574 -24.38 -4.52 9.96
C LEU A 574 -24.81 -4.68 11.43
N SER A 575 -26.02 -4.25 11.79
CA SER A 575 -26.54 -4.39 13.15
C SER A 575 -26.70 -5.85 13.55
N ALA A 576 -27.18 -6.72 12.64
CA ALA A 576 -27.31 -8.16 12.87
C ALA A 576 -25.94 -8.87 12.93
N GLN A 577 -24.95 -8.39 12.19
CA GLN A 577 -23.57 -8.89 12.21
C GLN A 577 -22.89 -8.56 13.53
N VAL A 578 -22.88 -7.28 13.93
CA VAL A 578 -22.28 -6.82 15.20
C VAL A 578 -22.94 -7.49 16.39
N ASN A 579 -24.28 -7.58 16.45
CA ASN A 579 -24.95 -8.22 17.58
C ASN A 579 -24.66 -9.73 17.67
N TRP A 580 -24.79 -10.50 16.58
CA TRP A 580 -24.54 -11.95 16.66
C TRP A 580 -23.04 -12.31 16.80
N ALA A 581 -22.13 -11.40 16.46
CA ALA A 581 -20.70 -11.58 16.70
C ALA A 581 -20.27 -11.17 18.12
N GLN A 582 -20.72 -10.01 18.61
CA GLN A 582 -20.14 -9.34 19.78
C GLN A 582 -21.09 -9.23 20.98
N ASN A 583 -22.41 -9.24 20.81
CA ASN A 583 -23.35 -9.08 21.92
C ASN A 583 -23.50 -10.40 22.72
N PRO A 584 -23.06 -10.46 23.99
CA PRO A 584 -23.12 -11.69 24.78
C PRO A 584 -24.55 -12.10 25.13
N MET A 585 -25.51 -11.16 25.19
CA MET A 585 -26.91 -11.46 25.50
C MET A 585 -27.57 -12.24 24.35
N VAL A 586 -27.36 -11.78 23.11
CA VAL A 586 -27.85 -12.45 21.89
C VAL A 586 -27.18 -13.81 21.70
N ARG A 587 -25.87 -13.91 21.98
CA ARG A 587 -25.10 -15.16 21.85
C ARG A 587 -25.42 -16.19 22.93
N GLY A 588 -25.65 -15.76 24.17
CA GLY A 588 -25.94 -16.63 25.31
C GLY A 588 -27.37 -17.20 25.32
N VAL A 589 -28.33 -16.46 24.78
CA VAL A 589 -29.74 -16.88 24.73
C VAL A 589 -30.00 -17.68 23.45
N ARG A 590 -30.00 -19.02 23.56
CA ARG A 590 -30.08 -19.96 22.43
C ARG A 590 -31.28 -19.75 21.48
N VAL A 591 -32.41 -19.22 21.95
CA VAL A 591 -33.58 -18.91 21.11
C VAL A 591 -33.38 -17.66 20.24
N LEU A 592 -32.62 -16.67 20.71
CA LEU A 592 -32.24 -15.48 19.93
C LEU A 592 -31.14 -15.80 18.91
N ASN A 593 -30.24 -16.74 19.25
CA ASN A 593 -29.17 -17.19 18.36
C ASN A 593 -29.67 -18.17 17.27
N THR A 594 -30.65 -17.75 16.47
CA THR A 594 -31.21 -18.53 15.35
C THR A 594 -31.26 -17.73 14.05
N ASP A 595 -31.16 -18.42 12.90
CA ASP A 595 -31.29 -17.81 11.56
C ASP A 595 -32.67 -17.17 11.31
N SER A 596 -33.70 -17.50 12.09
CA SER A 596 -35.00 -16.84 12.01
C SER A 596 -34.98 -15.49 12.73
N MET A 597 -34.54 -15.47 13.99
CA MET A 597 -34.41 -14.22 14.77
C MET A 597 -33.43 -13.25 14.12
N LYS A 598 -32.29 -13.74 13.62
CA LYS A 598 -31.32 -12.90 12.90
C LYS A 598 -31.93 -12.25 11.65
N ARG A 599 -32.82 -12.95 10.93
CA ARG A 599 -33.54 -12.39 9.76
C ARG A 599 -34.61 -11.37 10.16
N SER A 600 -35.38 -11.63 11.22
CA SER A 600 -36.36 -10.67 11.75
C SER A 600 -35.67 -9.36 12.14
N PHE A 601 -34.64 -9.47 13.00
CA PHE A 601 -33.81 -8.35 13.43
C PHE A 601 -33.14 -7.61 12.26
N THR A 602 -32.69 -8.32 11.21
CA THR A 602 -32.16 -7.69 9.98
C THR A 602 -33.22 -6.83 9.28
N SER A 603 -34.48 -7.28 9.26
CA SER A 603 -35.58 -6.53 8.64
C SER A 603 -35.98 -5.32 9.50
N GLU A 604 -36.17 -5.53 10.79
CA GLU A 604 -36.53 -4.50 11.77
C GLU A 604 -35.47 -3.40 11.86
N ALA A 605 -34.19 -3.76 11.93
CA ALA A 605 -33.09 -2.79 11.95
C ALA A 605 -32.88 -2.06 10.61
N ASN A 606 -33.37 -2.61 9.48
CA ASN A 606 -33.45 -1.88 8.21
C ASN A 606 -34.57 -0.82 8.22
N VAL A 607 -35.73 -1.13 8.79
CA VAL A 607 -36.81 -0.14 8.98
C VAL A 607 -36.37 0.95 9.96
N LEU A 608 -35.72 0.58 11.07
CA LEU A 608 -35.13 1.53 12.02
C LEU A 608 -34.11 2.47 11.37
N GLY A 609 -33.18 1.92 10.58
CA GLY A 609 -32.21 2.70 9.81
C GLY A 609 -32.89 3.66 8.83
N ALA A 610 -33.99 3.23 8.20
CA ALA A 610 -34.77 4.07 7.30
C ALA A 610 -35.57 5.17 8.00
N LEU A 611 -36.18 4.90 9.16
CA LEU A 611 -36.87 5.90 9.99
C LEU A 611 -35.91 7.00 10.43
N TRP A 612 -34.77 6.62 11.02
CA TRP A 612 -33.75 7.57 11.46
C TRP A 612 -33.14 8.32 10.28
N GLY A 613 -32.81 7.62 9.20
CA GLY A 613 -32.21 8.17 7.99
C GLY A 613 -33.09 9.18 7.29
N TYR A 614 -34.35 8.80 6.98
CA TYR A 614 -35.32 9.68 6.34
C TYR A 614 -35.54 10.96 7.13
N ARG A 615 -35.90 10.83 8.41
CA ARG A 615 -36.20 11.96 9.32
C ARG A 615 -35.03 12.94 9.42
N THR A 616 -33.84 12.42 9.69
CA THR A 616 -32.65 13.24 9.93
C THR A 616 -32.16 13.91 8.64
N LEU A 617 -32.20 13.20 7.51
CA LEU A 617 -31.79 13.74 6.22
C LEU A 617 -32.79 14.78 5.68
N LYS A 618 -34.10 14.51 5.75
CA LYS A 618 -35.16 15.49 5.40
C LYS A 618 -35.01 16.78 6.22
N GLN A 619 -34.77 16.68 7.53
CA GLN A 619 -34.54 17.85 8.38
C GLN A 619 -33.30 18.65 7.93
N ILE A 620 -32.15 18.00 7.75
CA ILE A 620 -30.91 18.67 7.31
C ILE A 620 -31.10 19.31 5.92
N MET A 621 -31.83 18.66 5.02
CA MET A 621 -32.15 19.21 3.70
C MET A 621 -33.06 20.44 3.78
N LEU A 622 -34.10 20.43 4.62
CA LEU A 622 -34.96 21.60 4.87
C LEU A 622 -34.16 22.76 5.50
N GLU A 623 -33.29 22.47 6.47
CA GLU A 623 -32.38 23.48 7.04
C GLU A 623 -31.39 24.05 6.00
N THR A 624 -30.93 23.23 5.06
CA THR A 624 -30.07 23.67 3.95
C THR A 624 -30.84 24.58 2.97
N LEU A 625 -32.12 24.31 2.72
CA LEU A 625 -32.97 25.18 1.89
C LEU A 625 -33.22 26.56 2.53
N GLU A 626 -33.28 26.66 3.87
CA GLU A 626 -33.37 27.94 4.58
C GLU A 626 -32.02 28.70 4.59
N LYS A 627 -30.92 27.99 4.91
CA LYS A 627 -29.61 28.60 5.20
C LYS A 627 -28.71 28.78 3.96
N GLY A 628 -28.96 27.99 2.91
CA GLY A 628 -28.14 27.90 1.71
C GLY A 628 -26.88 27.06 1.89
N PHE A 629 -26.20 26.79 0.76
CA PHE A 629 -24.90 26.11 0.78
C PHE A 629 -23.84 26.97 1.50
N PRO A 630 -23.03 26.39 2.41
CA PRO A 630 -22.02 27.11 3.17
C PRO A 630 -20.87 27.57 2.28
N SER A 631 -20.37 28.79 2.52
CA SER A 631 -19.16 29.28 1.85
C SER A 631 -17.93 28.48 2.30
N GLN A 632 -16.93 28.36 1.42
CA GLN A 632 -15.78 27.46 1.61
C GLN A 632 -15.04 27.65 2.94
N VAL A 633 -15.09 28.86 3.52
CA VAL A 633 -14.42 29.24 4.78
C VAL A 633 -15.02 28.56 6.03
N THR A 634 -16.28 28.12 6.00
CA THR A 634 -17.01 27.64 7.21
C THR A 634 -17.30 26.13 7.23
N ARG A 635 -16.73 25.35 6.31
CA ARG A 635 -17.01 23.90 6.12
C ARG A 635 -16.76 23.02 7.35
N SER A 636 -15.99 23.42 8.36
CA SER A 636 -15.55 22.54 9.46
C SER A 636 -16.56 22.29 10.58
N LYS A 637 -17.74 22.95 10.59
CA LYS A 637 -18.79 22.79 11.64
C LYS A 637 -20.24 22.94 11.13
N ALA A 638 -20.50 22.71 9.85
CA ALA A 638 -21.83 22.94 9.26
C ALA A 638 -22.87 21.88 9.72
N SER A 639 -24.11 22.31 9.98
CA SER A 639 -25.28 21.42 10.18
C SER A 639 -26.16 21.32 8.93
N VAL A 640 -25.55 21.53 7.76
CA VAL A 640 -26.19 21.65 6.44
C VAL A 640 -25.31 21.01 5.38
N ILE A 641 -25.92 20.64 4.26
CA ILE A 641 -25.24 20.07 3.09
C ILE A 641 -24.30 21.10 2.46
N SER A 642 -23.15 20.62 1.97
CA SER A 642 -21.98 21.42 1.59
C SER A 642 -22.10 22.08 0.20
N ASP A 643 -22.74 21.39 -0.75
CA ASP A 643 -22.84 21.78 -2.16
C ASP A 643 -23.91 20.96 -2.92
N GLU A 644 -24.06 21.24 -4.22
CA GLU A 644 -25.09 20.68 -5.08
C GLU A 644 -24.88 19.18 -5.40
N GLU A 645 -23.66 18.67 -5.26
CA GLU A 645 -23.34 17.25 -5.50
C GLU A 645 -23.71 16.39 -4.29
N GLU A 646 -23.37 16.87 -3.08
CA GLU A 646 -23.89 16.29 -1.84
C GLU A 646 -25.43 16.42 -1.77
N TRP A 647 -26.03 17.51 -2.27
CA TRP A 647 -27.50 17.67 -2.34
C TRP A 647 -28.18 16.60 -3.21
N LYS A 648 -27.64 16.32 -4.41
CA LYS A 648 -28.17 15.27 -5.30
C LYS A 648 -28.04 13.87 -4.67
N THR A 649 -26.91 13.62 -4.01
CA THR A 649 -26.65 12.38 -3.29
C THR A 649 -27.63 12.19 -2.11
N ALA A 650 -27.83 13.25 -1.32
CA ALA A 650 -28.82 13.29 -0.25
C ALA A 650 -30.24 13.07 -0.77
N MET A 651 -30.60 13.62 -1.94
CA MET A 651 -31.90 13.44 -2.55
C MET A 651 -32.16 11.99 -2.99
N ASP A 652 -31.21 11.28 -3.65
CA ASP A 652 -31.37 9.83 -3.91
C ASP A 652 -31.50 9.07 -2.59
N HIS A 653 -30.59 9.28 -1.64
CA HIS A 653 -30.62 8.59 -0.34
C HIS A 653 -31.98 8.78 0.37
N LEU A 654 -32.58 9.96 0.29
CA LEU A 654 -33.91 10.24 0.83
C LEU A 654 -35.02 9.49 0.09
N HIS A 655 -34.98 9.43 -1.25
CA HIS A 655 -35.90 8.59 -2.06
C HIS A 655 -35.78 7.10 -1.67
N GLN A 656 -34.55 6.59 -1.50
CA GLN A 656 -34.31 5.18 -1.15
C GLN A 656 -34.84 4.86 0.27
N TYR A 657 -34.65 5.76 1.24
CA TYR A 657 -35.26 5.61 2.58
C TYR A 657 -36.79 5.66 2.51
N ALA A 658 -37.37 6.61 1.77
CA ALA A 658 -38.82 6.73 1.58
C ALA A 658 -39.43 5.47 0.97
N LEU A 659 -38.80 4.88 -0.05
CA LEU A 659 -39.25 3.64 -0.67
C LEU A 659 -39.27 2.46 0.33
N ILE A 660 -38.28 2.36 1.21
CA ILE A 660 -38.23 1.33 2.25
C ILE A 660 -39.34 1.54 3.29
N LEU A 661 -39.56 2.78 3.72
CA LEU A 661 -40.63 3.15 4.63
C LEU A 661 -42.02 2.80 4.03
N HIS A 662 -42.28 3.21 2.78
CA HIS A 662 -43.49 2.87 2.04
C HIS A 662 -43.72 1.36 1.90
N THR A 663 -42.67 0.60 1.57
CA THR A 663 -42.75 -0.87 1.47
C THR A 663 -43.04 -1.55 2.82
N ASN A 664 -42.85 -0.84 3.94
CA ASN A 664 -43.14 -1.34 5.30
C ASN A 664 -44.32 -0.61 5.96
N GLY A 665 -45.22 0.02 5.19
CA GLY A 665 -46.50 0.54 5.68
C GLY A 665 -46.49 1.97 6.25
N TRP A 666 -45.40 2.72 6.06
CA TRP A 666 -45.31 4.15 6.40
C TRP A 666 -45.62 5.03 5.18
N ASN A 667 -46.10 6.26 5.36
CA ASN A 667 -46.48 7.14 4.24
C ASN A 667 -45.60 8.40 4.15
N PRO A 668 -44.34 8.31 3.67
CA PRO A 668 -43.45 9.47 3.51
C PRO A 668 -43.92 10.44 2.42
N GLU A 669 -44.21 11.68 2.82
CA GLU A 669 -44.59 12.76 1.91
C GLU A 669 -43.35 13.45 1.33
N LEU A 670 -42.62 12.70 0.51
CA LEU A 670 -41.29 13.07 0.03
C LEU A 670 -41.19 14.50 -0.55
N ASP A 671 -42.18 14.91 -1.34
CA ASP A 671 -42.23 16.25 -1.97
C ASP A 671 -42.82 17.37 -1.09
N ASN A 672 -43.38 17.05 0.09
CA ASN A 672 -43.91 18.06 0.99
C ASN A 672 -42.77 18.80 1.74
N MET A 673 -42.71 20.11 1.54
CA MET A 673 -41.80 21.05 2.21
C MET A 673 -42.09 21.26 3.70
N ILE A 674 -43.28 20.85 4.17
CA ILE A 674 -43.75 21.01 5.56
C ILE A 674 -44.29 19.69 6.15
N GLU A 675 -43.80 18.56 5.63
CA GLU A 675 -44.08 17.21 6.15
C GLU A 675 -43.83 17.15 7.67
N ASP A 676 -44.78 16.61 8.44
CA ASP A 676 -44.53 16.31 9.84
C ASP A 676 -43.60 15.09 9.94
N LEU A 677 -42.43 15.31 10.54
CA LEU A 677 -41.42 14.28 10.74
C LEU A 677 -41.52 13.61 12.13
N SER A 678 -42.49 14.02 12.96
CA SER A 678 -42.81 13.38 14.24
C SER A 678 -43.18 11.88 14.14
N PRO A 679 -43.87 11.38 13.08
CA PRO A 679 -44.21 9.98 12.97
C PRO A 679 -42.98 9.07 12.84
N TYR A 680 -41.88 9.55 12.26
CA TYR A 680 -40.66 8.77 12.03
C TYR A 680 -39.78 8.61 13.27
N HIS A 681 -40.41 8.48 14.44
CA HIS A 681 -39.77 8.27 15.73
C HIS A 681 -40.23 6.94 16.35
N MET A 682 -39.33 6.20 17.00
CA MET A 682 -39.70 5.01 17.80
C MET A 682 -40.57 5.31 19.05
N ASN A 683 -41.10 6.53 19.20
CA ASN A 683 -41.85 6.93 20.39
C ASN A 683 -43.33 7.11 20.03
N ILE A 684 -44.10 6.04 20.26
CA ILE A 684 -45.53 5.90 19.92
C ILE A 684 -46.40 6.98 20.63
N ASN A 685 -45.93 7.53 21.74
CA ASN A 685 -46.75 8.37 22.64
C ASN A 685 -46.98 9.82 22.15
N ASN A 686 -46.57 10.17 20.93
CA ASN A 686 -46.63 11.56 20.42
C ASN A 686 -47.36 11.74 19.08
N HIS A 687 -48.08 10.72 18.59
CA HIS A 687 -48.92 10.84 17.39
C HIS A 687 -50.18 11.68 17.66
N GLN A 688 -50.07 13.01 17.61
CA GLN A 688 -51.23 13.89 17.44
C GLN A 688 -51.62 13.90 15.96
N GLU A 689 -52.83 13.46 15.64
CA GLU A 689 -53.40 13.65 14.31
C GLU A 689 -53.56 15.15 14.02
N ARG A 690 -52.62 15.71 13.27
CA ARG A 690 -52.72 17.05 12.71
C ARG A 690 -53.11 16.91 11.24
N THR A 691 -54.13 17.65 10.81
CA THR A 691 -54.45 17.82 9.39
C THR A 691 -53.29 18.54 8.72
N ALA A 692 -52.44 17.79 8.02
CA ALA A 692 -51.25 18.33 7.37
C ALA A 692 -51.66 19.23 6.20
N GLU A 693 -51.23 20.50 6.25
CA GLU A 693 -51.13 21.30 5.03
C GLU A 693 -50.03 20.68 4.16
N THR A 694 -50.31 20.44 2.88
CA THR A 694 -49.32 19.91 1.93
C THR A 694 -48.74 21.05 1.11
N ARG A 695 -47.42 21.21 1.14
CA ARG A 695 -46.69 22.20 0.34
C ARG A 695 -45.73 21.48 -0.61
N PRO A 696 -46.15 21.12 -1.83
CA PRO A 696 -45.29 20.44 -2.80
C PRO A 696 -44.11 21.31 -3.24
N GLY A 697 -43.13 20.67 -3.89
CA GLY A 697 -41.94 21.30 -4.47
C GLY A 697 -40.62 21.01 -3.75
N PHE A 698 -40.59 20.16 -2.71
CA PHE A 698 -39.33 19.81 -2.03
C PHE A 698 -38.34 19.08 -2.95
N THR A 699 -38.83 18.15 -3.79
CA THR A 699 -37.98 17.37 -4.73
C THR A 699 -37.39 18.22 -5.86
N THR A 700 -38.01 19.38 -6.15
CA THR A 700 -37.57 20.32 -7.20
C THR A 700 -36.86 21.56 -6.63
N ALA A 701 -36.75 21.67 -5.31
CA ALA A 701 -36.05 22.76 -4.65
C ALA A 701 -34.52 22.54 -4.68
N ILE A 702 -33.78 23.60 -4.97
CA ILE A 702 -32.31 23.64 -4.94
C ILE A 702 -31.88 24.78 -4.01
N PRO A 703 -31.02 24.52 -3.00
CA PRO A 703 -30.49 25.58 -2.14
C PRO A 703 -29.71 26.64 -2.94
N LYS A 704 -29.85 27.90 -2.53
CA LYS A 704 -29.01 29.00 -3.05
C LYS A 704 -27.69 29.04 -2.28
N SER A 705 -26.66 29.70 -2.81
CA SER A 705 -25.48 30.06 -2.00
C SER A 705 -25.91 30.94 -0.81
N ALA A 706 -25.37 30.69 0.39
CA ALA A 706 -25.69 31.45 1.59
C ALA A 706 -25.44 32.97 1.46
N ASP A 707 -24.53 33.39 0.57
CA ASP A 707 -24.25 34.80 0.31
C ASP A 707 -25.36 35.50 -0.49
N LEU A 708 -26.18 34.75 -1.24
CA LEU A 708 -27.37 35.26 -1.94
C LEU A 708 -28.59 35.40 -1.00
N ILE A 709 -28.62 34.64 0.10
CA ILE A 709 -29.77 34.56 1.02
C ILE A 709 -29.79 35.74 2.02
N LYS A 710 -28.64 36.38 2.29
CA LYS A 710 -28.52 37.54 3.19
C LYS A 710 -29.36 38.77 2.78
N GLY A 711 -29.83 38.82 1.53
CA GLY A 711 -30.68 39.90 1.01
C GLY A 711 -32.20 39.72 1.24
N ASP A 712 -32.71 38.49 1.40
CA ASP A 712 -34.15 38.22 1.46
C ASP A 712 -34.63 37.93 2.90
N LYS A 713 -35.28 38.93 3.51
CA LYS A 713 -35.88 38.83 4.84
C LYS A 713 -37.28 38.22 4.84
N GLY A 714 -37.96 38.11 3.69
CA GLY A 714 -39.31 37.59 3.60
C GLY A 714 -39.35 36.07 3.82
N SER A 715 -38.49 35.34 3.10
CA SER A 715 -38.44 33.87 3.14
C SER A 715 -38.11 33.32 4.55
N GLN A 716 -37.19 33.96 5.28
CA GLN A 716 -36.76 33.50 6.62
C GLN A 716 -37.85 33.63 7.70
N ILE A 717 -38.79 34.57 7.56
CA ILE A 717 -39.87 34.77 8.56
C ILE A 717 -40.93 33.68 8.43
N LEU A 718 -41.16 33.15 7.23
CA LEU A 718 -42.11 32.04 7.01
C LEU A 718 -41.56 30.71 7.55
N LEU A 719 -40.32 30.36 7.21
CA LEU A 719 -39.70 29.08 7.58
C LEU A 719 -39.61 28.88 9.10
N LYS A 720 -39.17 29.91 9.84
CA LYS A 720 -39.11 29.87 11.31
C LYS A 720 -40.48 29.71 11.97
N LYS A 721 -41.56 30.15 11.31
CA LYS A 721 -42.93 30.00 11.81
C LYS A 721 -43.39 28.54 11.72
N VAL A 722 -43.06 27.84 10.63
CA VAL A 722 -43.29 26.40 10.46
C VAL A 722 -42.47 25.59 11.45
N GLN A 723 -41.18 25.89 11.60
CA GLN A 723 -40.28 25.15 12.49
C GLN A 723 -40.69 25.28 13.98
N ALA A 724 -41.28 26.41 14.39
CA ALA A 724 -41.87 26.55 15.71
C ALA A 724 -43.14 25.69 15.91
N GLN A 725 -43.92 25.44 14.85
CA GLN A 725 -45.12 24.61 14.91
C GLN A 725 -44.82 23.11 14.97
N SER A 726 -43.75 22.63 14.32
CA SER A 726 -43.31 21.23 14.40
C SER A 726 -42.61 20.87 15.72
N LEU A 727 -42.05 21.86 16.43
CA LEU A 727 -41.40 21.66 17.73
C LEU A 727 -42.33 21.74 18.97
N GLY A 728 -43.63 22.02 18.78
CA GLY A 728 -44.65 21.87 19.83
C GLY A 728 -44.56 22.82 21.03
N ILE A 729 -43.85 23.95 20.91
CA ILE A 729 -43.64 24.89 22.02
C ILE A 729 -44.88 25.81 22.18
N PRO A 730 -45.52 25.89 23.36
CA PRO A 730 -46.65 26.78 23.59
C PRO A 730 -46.20 28.25 23.66
N GLN A 731 -46.93 29.14 22.98
CA GLN A 731 -46.67 30.57 23.02
C GLN A 731 -47.31 31.23 24.25
N SER A 732 -46.52 31.94 25.04
CA SER A 732 -47.02 32.86 26.08
C SER A 732 -47.39 34.21 25.47
N SER A 733 -48.56 34.74 25.84
CA SER A 733 -49.05 36.03 25.37
C SER A 733 -48.37 37.20 26.09
N SER A 734 -47.79 38.13 25.34
CA SER A 734 -47.31 39.41 25.87
C SER A 734 -48.44 40.44 25.94
N SER A 735 -48.44 41.23 27.02
CA SER A 735 -49.41 42.32 27.24
C SER A 735 -48.75 43.70 27.08
N THR A 736 -49.49 44.64 26.49
CA THR A 736 -49.14 46.07 26.44
C THR A 736 -49.85 46.86 27.55
N PRO A 737 -49.28 47.98 28.05
CA PRO A 737 -49.78 48.67 29.23
C PRO A 737 -50.67 49.89 28.93
N SER A 738 -51.65 50.14 29.81
CA SER A 738 -52.34 51.44 29.96
C SER A 738 -52.86 51.61 31.39
N GLN A 739 -53.02 52.86 31.84
CA GLN A 739 -53.18 53.23 33.26
C GLN A 739 -54.63 53.49 33.67
N SER A 740 -55.03 53.09 34.89
CA SER A 740 -55.79 53.90 35.88
C SER A 740 -56.25 53.06 37.09
N GLY A 741 -56.31 53.65 38.28
CA GLY A 741 -56.96 53.05 39.49
C GLY A 741 -58.35 53.67 39.76
N PRO A 742 -58.95 53.49 40.96
CA PRO A 742 -58.43 52.87 42.19
C PRO A 742 -59.28 51.70 42.75
N ALA A 743 -58.88 51.15 43.91
CA ALA A 743 -59.64 50.19 44.72
C ALA A 743 -60.75 50.90 45.55
N PRO A 744 -61.74 50.21 46.17
CA PRO A 744 -61.59 49.13 47.19
C PRO A 744 -62.55 47.93 46.89
N SER A 745 -62.98 46.99 47.77
CA SER A 745 -62.83 46.72 49.23
C SER A 745 -63.22 45.26 49.56
N GLN A 746 -62.70 44.69 50.67
CA GLN A 746 -63.25 43.54 51.45
C GLN A 746 -63.32 42.17 50.70
N SER A 747 -63.38 40.99 51.34
CA SER A 747 -63.21 40.54 52.74
C SER A 747 -62.77 39.05 52.77
N GLY A 748 -62.13 38.59 53.85
CA GLY A 748 -62.07 37.14 54.20
C GLY A 748 -63.23 36.74 55.13
N PRO A 749 -63.12 35.65 55.94
CA PRO A 749 -62.08 34.62 55.95
C PRO A 749 -62.60 33.16 56.21
N GLN A 750 -61.66 32.22 56.45
CA GLN A 750 -61.75 31.11 57.44
C GLN A 750 -62.52 29.77 57.19
N ASN A 751 -61.86 28.70 57.70
CA ASN A 751 -62.36 27.53 58.47
C ASN A 751 -62.83 26.19 57.83
N ASN A 752 -61.92 25.21 57.95
CA ASN A 752 -62.03 23.99 58.81
C ASN A 752 -62.67 22.65 58.34
N ALA A 753 -62.26 21.61 59.10
CA ALA A 753 -62.64 20.18 59.15
C ALA A 753 -62.10 19.29 57.99
N VAL A 754 -61.34 18.19 58.18
CA VAL A 754 -61.11 17.15 59.24
C VAL A 754 -61.96 15.88 59.08
N ILE A 755 -61.31 14.72 59.36
CA ILE A 755 -61.68 13.27 59.29
C ILE A 755 -60.72 12.59 58.27
N ASN A 756 -59.69 11.81 58.61
CA ASN A 756 -59.24 11.08 59.83
C ASN A 756 -59.78 9.64 60.03
N ASN A 757 -58.97 8.64 59.64
CA ASN A 757 -58.70 7.31 60.24
C ASN A 757 -58.16 6.36 59.14
N ASN A 758 -57.10 5.53 59.26
CA ASN A 758 -56.25 4.98 60.32
C ASN A 758 -56.47 3.47 60.63
N ALA A 759 -55.48 2.64 60.23
CA ALA A 759 -55.07 1.32 60.75
C ALA A 759 -53.71 1.01 60.05
N GLN A 760 -52.60 0.62 60.68
CA GLN A 760 -52.32 -0.50 61.61
C GLN A 760 -52.50 -1.87 60.94
N SER A 761 -51.59 -2.84 61.08
CA SER A 761 -50.27 -2.92 61.77
C SER A 761 -49.50 -4.15 61.17
N GLU A 762 -48.39 -4.74 61.66
CA GLU A 762 -47.72 -4.79 62.97
C GLU A 762 -46.28 -5.38 62.81
N GLU A 763 -45.36 -5.04 63.73
CA GLU A 763 -44.19 -5.78 64.31
C GLU A 763 -43.31 -6.76 63.47
N SER A 764 -42.05 -7.08 63.81
CA SER A 764 -41.17 -6.72 64.96
C SER A 764 -39.79 -6.29 64.40
N ASP A 765 -39.02 -5.37 65.01
CA ASP A 765 -38.24 -5.49 66.25
C ASP A 765 -37.31 -6.74 66.29
N ASP A 766 -36.06 -6.67 66.78
CA ASP A 766 -35.57 -5.74 67.82
C ASP A 766 -34.02 -5.52 67.87
N ASN A 767 -33.60 -4.34 68.33
CA ASN A 767 -32.39 -3.99 69.14
C ASN A 767 -30.92 -4.38 68.76
N ASP A 768 -29.84 -3.75 69.29
CA ASP A 768 -29.55 -2.39 69.85
C ASP A 768 -28.02 -2.29 70.22
N VAL A 769 -27.56 -1.16 70.79
CA VAL A 769 -26.34 -0.94 71.62
C VAL A 769 -24.99 -0.94 70.87
N SER A 770 -24.10 0.07 70.96
CA SER A 770 -24.15 1.42 71.56
C SER A 770 -22.96 2.29 71.11
N ASP A 771 -23.05 3.61 71.32
CA ASP A 771 -22.11 4.55 72.01
C ASP A 771 -20.62 4.13 72.19
N ASP A 772 -19.59 4.99 72.17
CA ASP A 772 -19.52 6.45 72.43
C ASP A 772 -18.28 7.07 71.68
N ASN A 773 -17.92 8.37 71.64
CA ASN A 773 -18.65 9.65 71.40
C ASN A 773 -17.73 10.87 71.69
N HIS A 774 -17.73 11.92 70.82
CA HIS A 774 -16.96 13.19 70.94
C HIS A 774 -15.40 13.08 71.07
N GLY A 775 -14.57 14.05 70.65
CA GLY A 775 -14.83 15.26 69.85
C GLY A 775 -13.60 16.20 69.79
N ALA A 776 -13.43 16.91 68.66
CA ALA A 776 -12.58 18.10 68.42
C ALA A 776 -11.04 18.02 68.61
N GLY A 777 -10.28 18.76 67.76
CA GLY A 777 -9.06 19.45 68.23
C GLY A 777 -7.75 19.39 67.42
N LYS A 778 -7.68 20.05 66.24
CA LYS A 778 -6.49 20.70 65.63
C LYS A 778 -5.09 20.00 65.66
N GLY A 779 -4.57 19.77 64.45
CA GLY A 779 -3.26 20.32 64.06
C GLY A 779 -2.08 19.36 63.89
N GLY A 780 -1.22 19.65 62.91
CA GLY A 780 0.04 18.93 62.64
C GLY A 780 0.45 19.02 61.17
N GLN A 781 1.68 19.46 60.89
CA GLN A 781 2.27 19.46 59.54
C GLN A 781 3.12 18.19 59.34
N GLY A 782 3.13 17.62 58.13
CA GLY A 782 3.99 16.50 57.78
C GLY A 782 4.18 16.38 56.26
N ALA A 783 5.42 16.40 55.78
CA ALA A 783 5.75 16.35 54.35
C ALA A 783 6.16 14.94 53.90
N GLY A 784 5.71 14.50 52.71
CA GLY A 784 5.99 13.17 52.15
C GLY A 784 6.24 13.21 50.64
N LYS A 785 7.51 13.15 50.25
CA LYS A 785 8.06 13.38 48.89
C LYS A 785 7.37 12.62 47.74
N ALA A 786 7.42 13.25 46.56
CA ALA A 786 7.06 12.70 45.25
C ALA A 786 7.99 11.57 44.75
N GLY A 787 7.53 10.83 43.73
CA GLY A 787 8.34 9.90 42.92
C GLY A 787 7.99 10.00 41.43
N ARG A 788 9.01 10.07 40.56
CA ARG A 788 8.91 10.04 39.09
C ARG A 788 9.47 8.72 38.54
N GLY A 789 8.97 8.27 37.39
CA GLY A 789 9.57 7.25 36.52
C GLY A 789 8.55 6.86 35.45
N SER A 790 8.66 7.27 34.18
CA SER A 790 9.73 7.08 33.17
C SER A 790 9.74 5.68 32.56
N ALA A 791 9.80 5.64 31.23
CA ALA A 791 9.67 4.43 30.43
C ALA A 791 10.88 3.48 30.54
N LYS A 792 10.71 2.23 30.07
CA LYS A 792 11.82 1.31 29.80
C LYS A 792 11.60 0.57 28.50
N ALA A 793 12.67 0.44 27.72
CA ALA A 793 12.73 -0.36 26.49
C ALA A 793 13.65 -1.57 26.69
N GLY A 794 13.58 -2.51 25.75
CA GLY A 794 14.45 -3.67 25.56
C GLY A 794 13.97 -4.39 24.28
N GLN A 795 14.79 -4.92 23.37
CA GLN A 795 16.04 -5.69 23.54
C GLN A 795 15.88 -6.82 24.58
N GLY A 796 16.22 -8.07 24.27
CA GLY A 796 16.78 -8.64 23.04
C GLY A 796 17.60 -9.87 23.39
N GLY A 797 17.40 -11.00 22.73
CA GLY A 797 18.06 -12.24 23.15
C GLY A 797 17.81 -13.42 22.21
N SER A 798 18.78 -13.68 21.34
CA SER A 798 18.93 -14.94 20.61
C SER A 798 19.62 -16.00 21.48
N ASN A 799 19.30 -17.28 21.31
CA ASN A 799 20.23 -18.35 21.66
C ASN A 799 20.04 -19.58 20.75
N ALA A 800 21.03 -20.48 20.71
CA ALA A 800 21.12 -21.55 19.70
C ALA A 800 21.63 -22.90 20.26
N GLY A 801 21.29 -23.99 19.54
CA GLY A 801 21.93 -25.31 19.66
C GLY A 801 21.38 -26.25 20.75
N GLY A 802 21.58 -27.57 20.56
CA GLY A 802 21.39 -28.57 21.63
C GLY A 802 20.60 -29.84 21.28
N GLY A 803 21.26 -30.80 20.63
CA GLY A 803 21.20 -32.26 20.81
C GLY A 803 19.95 -33.04 21.29
N ASP A 804 19.63 -34.07 20.48
CA ASP A 804 19.45 -35.48 20.89
C ASP A 804 18.08 -36.01 21.42
N GLY A 805 17.89 -37.34 21.31
CA GLY A 805 16.89 -38.16 22.02
C GLY A 805 15.44 -38.15 21.49
N GLY A 806 15.06 -39.09 20.60
CA GLY A 806 13.70 -39.07 20.00
C GLY A 806 13.13 -40.36 19.38
N GLU A 807 13.57 -41.55 19.80
CA GLU A 807 13.13 -42.82 19.18
C GLU A 807 11.63 -43.13 19.39
N LYS A 808 10.82 -43.16 18.30
CA LYS A 808 9.53 -43.89 18.28
C LYS A 808 9.25 -44.65 16.98
N SER A 809 9.57 -45.94 17.03
CA SER A 809 9.19 -46.96 16.05
C SER A 809 7.69 -46.96 15.68
N LYS A 810 7.38 -47.15 14.38
CA LYS A 810 6.12 -47.77 13.94
C LYS A 810 6.42 -48.99 13.05
N LYS A 811 5.74 -50.10 13.34
CA LYS A 811 6.08 -51.44 12.84
C LYS A 811 5.68 -51.65 11.38
N ARG A 812 6.46 -52.48 10.68
CA ARG A 812 6.08 -53.16 9.43
C ARG A 812 4.77 -53.95 9.61
N ALA A 813 3.98 -54.04 8.53
CA ALA A 813 3.20 -55.22 8.20
C ALA A 813 3.56 -55.66 6.77
N ARG A 814 3.84 -56.96 6.55
CA ARG A 814 4.17 -57.50 5.22
C ARG A 814 2.89 -57.84 4.45
N LYS A 815 2.93 -57.66 3.13
CA LYS A 815 2.62 -58.79 2.24
C LYS A 815 3.34 -58.67 0.90
N GLU A 816 4.16 -59.66 0.60
CA GLU A 816 4.59 -59.99 -0.77
C GLU A 816 3.38 -60.62 -1.51
N THR A 817 3.24 -60.59 -2.83
CA THR A 817 4.08 -61.30 -3.82
C THR A 817 3.50 -61.06 -5.24
N LYS A 818 4.35 -61.24 -6.28
CA LYS A 818 4.00 -61.48 -7.70
C LYS A 818 3.29 -60.30 -8.46
N GLY A 819 3.50 -60.11 -9.76
CA GLY A 819 4.49 -60.77 -10.62
C GLY A 819 4.49 -60.27 -12.08
N ALA A 820 5.68 -60.35 -12.69
CA ALA A 820 6.01 -60.58 -14.11
C ALA A 820 5.16 -59.99 -15.28
N ALA A 821 5.88 -59.36 -16.21
CA ALA A 821 5.63 -59.29 -17.67
C ALA A 821 4.38 -58.50 -18.17
N SER A 822 4.27 -58.08 -19.44
CA SER A 822 5.24 -57.69 -20.51
C SER A 822 4.41 -57.19 -21.72
N LYS A 823 5.07 -56.59 -22.74
CA LYS A 823 4.53 -56.05 -24.01
C LYS A 823 3.72 -54.73 -23.84
N ARG A 824 3.94 -53.59 -24.54
CA ARG A 824 4.62 -53.18 -25.81
C ARG A 824 3.71 -53.18 -27.05
N ARG A 825 3.67 -52.02 -27.77
CA ARG A 825 2.90 -51.68 -29.00
C ARG A 825 1.38 -51.52 -28.78
N LYS A 826 0.62 -50.73 -29.55
CA LYS A 826 0.81 -49.54 -30.45
C LYS A 826 -0.60 -49.14 -30.93
N SER A 827 -0.86 -47.87 -31.26
CA SER A 827 -2.03 -47.37 -32.04
C SER A 827 -3.44 -47.68 -31.49
N ASN A 828 -4.48 -46.91 -31.82
CA ASN A 828 -4.53 -45.73 -32.70
C ASN A 828 -4.22 -44.42 -31.96
#